data_AF-A0A9K3PRJ8-F1
#
_entry.id   AF-A0A9K3PRJ8-F1
#
_cell.length_a   1.000
_cell.length_b   1.000
_cell.length_c   1.000
_cell.angle_alpha   90.00
_cell.angle_beta   90.00
_cell.angle_gamma   90.00
#
_symmetry.space_group_name_H-M   'P 1'
#
loop_
_entity.id
_entity.type
_entity.pdbx_description
1 polymer ?
#
loop_
_entity_poly.entity_id
_entity_poly.type
_entity_poly.pdbx_seq_one_letter_code
_entity_poly.pdbx_strand_id
1 'polypeptide(L)'
;MVNQFQIPKLMSLTALLVVLVSTQPQDVDAFASWVPSSIRVMLPVSKLEASTMEAPAATTTPSRAYPEANQQASTSLTPGMAENSKFDCDESVAMWRDFQSAGFGTVEDNLNEMSRVASRFAAMGPQAQSFFARHVGRSAYFAMNGLLGTAAFRLHERLVRGQDESDDIKAMRRDKALALDITTDVGSRLLLEAFLSYEQDYKWIKNGVYREPWDMTLAHRQASPANLVRQSSRFVREAIGTLGRRSTGTEEDKKVKYFGAPNGASKTPSNFYPEYYQNAFHYQTDGWMSSDSANVYETSTETLFVGRQDAMQRTSLPAIMEVAASFDRPFSFRRPMRVLEIACGTGRFMTFVRDNLPLDTEYTAVDLSPFYLEKARDNDNYWRQTRSTQEQRKNRGSAKPTIAPANLMQAKAEDLPFEDGSFDAVVCVYLFHELPREVRKQVAAEMARVTAPGGTVVLTDSIQSGDRPILDQALGNFERMNEPYYGDFLRDDLVGHFEKQGLQPKTKIFEGESNKYHSEGVIMTVMGMIQYSDPSVQGSIERPSKECLSQLIQRIRINSFSLCDGEFVSYGVGLYYPANFMNHSCRPNAIQTFLFHQGQLPSLHVTAFEDIGCHQEICISYTDTSCPTHIRQEQLRSNYFFNCQCDACNDIQTNTRKIGLKCPTCRNGRVIIWTESSTMPAGASRRYRCEKCGRTDFAPTCSLLQAFENHYNSHFDGCSPDDQLQIYLGLKQNCKMSSWFVQEAGEQLLQSHLDQLSEQYGNPQEEQKAAWQAFELAEKLLEGSEDPNMSLSTSEWLRRQLLRYKAAKLQLFVMPDPRQSIHELQQIFSSLLLYYPKDHELILGLQTTLQNAMIS
;
A
#
# COMPACT_ATOMS: atom_id res chain seq x y z
N MET A 1 -18.60 -54.12 2.90
CA MET A 1 -17.33 -54.87 2.78
C MET A 1 -16.19 -53.91 2.46
N VAL A 2 -15.57 -53.27 3.48
CA VAL A 2 -14.65 -52.12 3.27
C VAL A 2 -13.22 -52.35 3.82
N ASN A 3 -12.94 -53.52 4.42
CA ASN A 3 -11.73 -53.76 5.23
C ASN A 3 -10.61 -54.60 4.56
N GLN A 4 -10.54 -54.75 3.22
CA GLN A 4 -9.57 -55.66 2.59
C GLN A 4 -8.80 -55.17 1.34
N PHE A 5 -8.81 -53.87 1.00
CA PHE A 5 -7.93 -53.33 -0.05
C PHE A 5 -6.86 -52.38 0.50
N GLN A 6 -5.60 -52.55 0.05
CA GLN A 6 -4.40 -51.85 0.56
C GLN A 6 -4.29 -50.38 0.10
N ILE A 7 -5.36 -49.60 0.24
CA ILE A 7 -5.39 -48.15 -0.03
C ILE A 7 -4.36 -47.37 0.82
N PRO A 8 -4.08 -47.70 2.10
CA PRO A 8 -3.12 -46.94 2.92
C PRO A 8 -1.70 -46.87 2.34
N LYS A 9 -1.23 -47.90 1.62
CA LYS A 9 0.15 -47.95 1.11
C LYS A 9 0.41 -47.02 -0.06
N LEU A 10 -0.59 -46.73 -0.91
CA LEU A 10 -0.42 -45.72 -1.97
C LEU A 10 -0.33 -44.31 -1.40
N MET A 11 -1.16 -43.98 -0.41
CA MET A 11 -1.16 -42.64 0.21
C MET A 11 0.11 -42.36 1.03
N SER A 12 0.74 -43.38 1.62
CA SER A 12 2.06 -43.24 2.24
C SER A 12 3.16 -42.89 1.24
N LEU A 13 3.07 -43.32 -0.02
CA LEU A 13 4.05 -42.97 -1.05
C LEU A 13 3.98 -41.49 -1.44
N THR A 14 2.76 -40.93 -1.54
CA THR A 14 2.53 -39.52 -1.86
C THR A 14 3.09 -38.61 -0.76
N ALA A 15 2.90 -38.99 0.52
CA ALA A 15 3.48 -38.27 1.65
C ALA A 15 5.01 -38.35 1.68
N LEU A 16 5.61 -39.47 1.26
CA LEU A 16 7.07 -39.62 1.23
C LEU A 16 7.72 -38.83 0.09
N LEU A 17 7.11 -38.80 -1.10
CA LEU A 17 7.60 -38.04 -2.25
C LEU A 17 7.60 -36.52 -2.01
N VAL A 18 6.63 -36.00 -1.25
CA VAL A 18 6.58 -34.57 -0.87
C VAL A 18 7.62 -34.23 0.22
N VAL A 19 8.05 -35.22 1.02
CA VAL A 19 9.04 -35.03 2.11
C VAL A 19 10.49 -35.28 1.64
N LEU A 20 10.71 -36.12 0.64
CA LEU A 20 12.07 -36.48 0.16
C LEU A 20 12.73 -35.47 -0.78
N VAL A 21 12.01 -34.41 -1.21
CA VAL A 21 12.59 -33.31 -2.01
C VAL A 21 13.11 -32.17 -1.11
N SER A 22 13.16 -32.37 0.22
CA SER A 22 13.63 -31.37 1.19
C SER A 22 14.84 -31.80 2.03
N THR A 23 15.91 -32.30 1.39
CA THR A 23 17.26 -32.36 2.01
C THR A 23 18.35 -31.78 1.11
N GLN A 24 19.52 -31.57 1.71
CA GLN A 24 20.64 -30.71 1.31
C GLN A 24 21.21 -30.93 -0.11
N PRO A 25 22.02 -29.98 -0.64
CA PRO A 25 22.65 -30.09 -1.97
C PRO A 25 23.54 -31.32 -2.23
N GLN A 26 23.86 -32.11 -1.19
CA GLN A 26 24.68 -33.31 -1.27
C GLN A 26 23.94 -34.55 -1.81
N ASP A 27 22.59 -34.55 -1.81
CA ASP A 27 21.79 -35.76 -2.13
C ASP A 27 21.42 -35.94 -3.62
N VAL A 28 21.89 -35.03 -4.50
CA VAL A 28 21.54 -35.06 -5.94
C VAL A 28 22.01 -36.36 -6.63
N ASP A 29 23.18 -36.89 -6.25
CA ASP A 29 23.69 -38.17 -6.75
C ASP A 29 22.86 -39.39 -6.28
N ALA A 30 22.15 -39.28 -5.16
CA ALA A 30 21.28 -40.35 -4.66
C ALA A 30 20.04 -40.52 -5.55
N PHE A 31 19.55 -39.45 -6.20
CA PHE A 31 18.39 -39.50 -7.10
C PHE A 31 18.63 -40.42 -8.30
N ALA A 32 19.85 -40.43 -8.87
CA ALA A 32 20.25 -41.33 -9.96
C ALA A 32 20.32 -42.82 -9.53
N SER A 33 20.42 -43.08 -8.22
CA SER A 33 20.54 -44.44 -7.67
C SER A 33 19.19 -45.10 -7.37
N TRP A 34 18.12 -44.33 -7.14
CA TRP A 34 16.84 -44.81 -6.60
C TRP A 34 15.69 -44.92 -7.62
N VAL A 35 15.94 -44.60 -8.89
CA VAL A 35 14.99 -44.80 -9.99
C VAL A 35 14.67 -46.30 -10.15
N PRO A 36 13.39 -46.74 -10.12
CA PRO A 36 13.02 -48.13 -10.35
C PRO A 36 13.57 -48.65 -11.68
N SER A 37 13.99 -49.92 -11.70
CA SER A 37 14.69 -50.56 -12.84
C SER A 37 13.92 -50.55 -14.16
N SER A 38 12.61 -50.26 -14.14
CA SER A 38 11.76 -50.06 -15.33
C SER A 38 12.03 -48.76 -16.10
N ILE A 39 12.75 -47.79 -15.54
CA ILE A 39 13.04 -46.49 -16.17
C ILE A 39 14.52 -46.38 -16.63
N ARG A 40 15.35 -47.37 -16.32
CA ARG A 40 16.82 -47.34 -16.58
C ARG A 40 17.26 -47.67 -18.01
N VAL A 41 16.36 -47.69 -18.99
CA VAL A 41 16.66 -48.06 -20.39
C VAL A 41 16.26 -46.95 -21.35
N MET A 42 17.07 -45.90 -21.41
CA MET A 42 17.44 -45.07 -22.59
C MET A 42 18.31 -43.90 -22.11
N LEU A 43 19.34 -43.53 -22.89
CA LEU A 43 20.42 -42.53 -22.68
C LEU A 43 21.76 -43.06 -22.13
N PRO A 44 22.76 -43.32 -23.00
CA PRO A 44 24.15 -43.57 -22.61
C PRO A 44 24.94 -42.26 -22.47
N VAL A 45 25.04 -41.72 -21.25
CA VAL A 45 25.90 -40.56 -20.95
C VAL A 45 27.31 -41.03 -20.58
N SER A 46 28.14 -41.34 -21.58
CA SER A 46 29.55 -41.69 -21.36
C SER A 46 30.46 -41.52 -22.59
N LYS A 47 30.51 -40.30 -23.14
CA LYS A 47 31.66 -39.73 -23.89
C LYS A 47 31.36 -38.30 -24.37
N LEU A 48 31.80 -37.31 -23.58
CA LEU A 48 31.97 -35.92 -24.03
C LEU A 48 33.12 -35.33 -23.20
N GLU A 49 34.34 -35.60 -23.65
CA GLU A 49 35.53 -34.95 -23.10
C GLU A 49 35.58 -33.48 -23.57
N ALA A 50 36.24 -32.64 -22.77
CA ALA A 50 36.30 -31.21 -23.00
C ALA A 50 36.96 -30.87 -24.34
N SER A 51 36.24 -30.11 -25.18
CA SER A 51 36.86 -29.31 -26.24
C SER A 51 36.42 -27.86 -26.07
N THR A 52 37.40 -26.99 -25.89
CA THR A 52 37.23 -25.54 -25.92
C THR A 52 36.92 -25.11 -27.35
N MET A 53 35.74 -24.53 -27.59
CA MET A 53 35.44 -23.83 -28.84
C MET A 53 34.85 -22.45 -28.56
N GLU A 54 35.37 -21.47 -29.27
CA GLU A 54 34.98 -20.06 -29.18
C GLU A 54 33.58 -19.84 -29.78
N ALA A 55 32.92 -18.75 -29.36
CA ALA A 55 31.59 -18.40 -29.85
C ALA A 55 31.61 -18.03 -31.35
N PRO A 56 30.79 -18.66 -32.21
CA PRO A 56 30.65 -18.24 -33.59
C PRO A 56 29.74 -17.01 -33.71
N ALA A 57 30.18 -16.02 -34.49
CA ALA A 57 29.42 -14.81 -34.75
C ALA A 57 28.14 -15.07 -35.59
N ALA A 58 27.16 -14.18 -35.44
CA ALA A 58 25.90 -14.23 -36.15
C ALA A 58 26.09 -14.26 -37.68
N THR A 59 25.49 -15.25 -38.34
CA THR A 59 25.45 -15.35 -39.81
C THR A 59 24.02 -15.64 -40.27
N THR A 60 23.38 -14.60 -40.81
CA THR A 60 22.06 -14.67 -41.46
C THR A 60 22.14 -15.54 -42.72
N THR A 61 21.26 -16.54 -42.83
CA THR A 61 21.09 -17.35 -44.05
C THR A 61 19.62 -17.38 -44.43
N PRO A 62 19.23 -17.17 -45.72
CA PRO A 62 17.86 -16.78 -46.07
C PRO A 62 16.83 -17.93 -46.05
N SER A 63 15.58 -17.54 -45.81
CA SER A 63 14.38 -18.38 -45.86
C SER A 63 14.24 -19.14 -47.19
N ARG A 64 13.83 -20.41 -47.12
CA ARG A 64 13.55 -21.27 -48.27
C ARG A 64 12.04 -21.41 -48.46
N ALA A 65 11.48 -20.59 -49.34
CA ALA A 65 10.04 -20.56 -49.64
C ALA A 65 9.53 -21.86 -50.29
N TYR A 66 8.36 -22.33 -49.83
CA TYR A 66 7.54 -23.40 -50.42
C TYR A 66 6.05 -23.16 -50.06
N PRO A 67 5.08 -23.76 -50.78
CA PRO A 67 4.12 -22.98 -51.55
C PRO A 67 2.82 -22.63 -50.82
N GLU A 68 2.20 -21.55 -51.28
CA GLU A 68 0.87 -21.10 -50.85
C GLU A 68 -0.21 -22.14 -51.18
N ALA A 69 -0.99 -22.52 -50.17
CA ALA A 69 -2.23 -23.28 -50.35
C ALA A 69 -3.41 -22.31 -50.48
N ASN A 70 -4.30 -22.59 -51.45
CA ASN A 70 -5.35 -21.67 -51.91
C ASN A 70 -6.20 -21.03 -50.81
N GLN A 71 -6.37 -19.71 -50.91
CA GLN A 71 -7.37 -18.93 -50.17
C GLN A 71 -8.79 -19.24 -50.65
N GLN A 72 -9.73 -19.42 -49.72
CA GLN A 72 -11.12 -18.94 -49.86
C GLN A 72 -11.84 -18.94 -48.50
N ALA A 73 -11.54 -17.94 -47.65
CA ALA A 73 -12.33 -17.60 -46.46
C ALA A 73 -12.11 -16.13 -46.06
N SER A 74 -13.16 -15.49 -45.54
CA SER A 74 -13.28 -14.11 -45.02
C SER A 74 -11.98 -13.37 -44.67
N THR A 75 -11.77 -12.18 -45.27
CA THR A 75 -10.65 -11.27 -45.00
C THR A 75 -10.81 -10.46 -43.70
N SER A 76 -11.10 -11.13 -42.58
CA SER A 76 -11.20 -10.55 -41.25
C SER A 76 -10.17 -11.21 -40.33
N LEU A 77 -9.23 -10.42 -39.81
CA LEU A 77 -8.33 -10.88 -38.74
C LEU A 77 -9.18 -11.37 -37.55
N THR A 78 -8.77 -12.46 -36.92
CA THR A 78 -9.40 -12.95 -35.70
C THR A 78 -9.09 -12.00 -34.52
N PRO A 79 -9.91 -11.96 -33.44
CA PRO A 79 -9.77 -10.96 -32.39
C PRO A 79 -8.36 -10.86 -31.80
N GLY A 80 -7.79 -12.00 -31.40
CA GLY A 80 -6.45 -12.08 -30.81
C GLY A 80 -5.32 -11.62 -31.73
N MET A 81 -5.46 -11.81 -33.05
CA MET A 81 -4.51 -11.28 -34.03
C MET A 81 -4.69 -9.78 -34.27
N ALA A 82 -5.92 -9.29 -34.29
CA ALA A 82 -6.24 -7.89 -34.57
C ALA A 82 -5.76 -6.96 -33.45
N GLU A 83 -5.95 -7.36 -32.19
CA GLU A 83 -5.61 -6.54 -31.04
C GLU A 83 -4.11 -6.44 -30.73
N ASN A 84 -3.27 -7.35 -31.23
CA ASN A 84 -1.81 -7.28 -31.04
C ASN A 84 -1.19 -5.99 -31.60
N SER A 85 -1.88 -5.31 -32.52
CA SER A 85 -1.48 -3.99 -33.03
C SER A 85 -1.79 -2.82 -32.09
N LYS A 86 -2.60 -3.05 -31.04
CA LYS A 86 -3.06 -2.05 -30.06
C LYS A 86 -2.26 -2.08 -28.76
N PHE A 87 -1.74 -3.26 -28.36
CA PHE A 87 -0.99 -3.44 -27.11
C PHE A 87 0.54 -3.42 -27.33
N ASP A 88 1.28 -3.02 -26.31
CA ASP A 88 2.67 -3.41 -26.13
C ASP A 88 2.72 -4.91 -25.76
N CYS A 89 3.18 -5.75 -26.68
CA CYS A 89 3.21 -7.20 -26.48
C CYS A 89 4.50 -7.64 -25.79
N ASP A 90 4.38 -8.20 -24.59
CA ASP A 90 5.50 -8.85 -23.90
C ASP A 90 6.07 -10.02 -24.72
N GLU A 91 7.33 -10.39 -24.49
CA GLU A 91 7.99 -11.50 -25.20
C GLU A 91 7.24 -12.82 -25.09
N SER A 92 6.47 -13.03 -24.00
CA SER A 92 5.60 -14.19 -23.82
C SER A 92 4.53 -14.32 -24.90
N VAL A 93 4.05 -13.21 -25.48
CA VAL A 93 3.04 -13.22 -26.55
C VAL A 93 3.59 -13.92 -27.79
N ALA A 94 4.81 -13.55 -28.20
CA ALA A 94 5.50 -14.21 -29.31
C ALA A 94 5.88 -15.65 -28.94
N MET A 95 6.42 -15.87 -27.74
CA MET A 95 6.83 -17.20 -27.25
C MET A 95 5.67 -18.21 -27.32
N TRP A 96 4.49 -17.87 -26.78
CA TRP A 96 3.36 -18.80 -26.71
C TRP A 96 2.60 -18.94 -28.03
N ARG A 97 2.50 -17.87 -28.84
CA ARG A 97 1.97 -17.94 -30.22
C ARG A 97 2.80 -18.89 -31.07
N ASP A 98 4.13 -18.77 -31.01
CA ASP A 98 5.05 -19.52 -31.86
C ASP A 98 5.40 -20.92 -31.28
N PHE A 99 5.09 -21.16 -29.99
CA PHE A 99 5.33 -22.43 -29.30
C PHE A 99 4.61 -23.59 -29.99
N GLN A 100 5.42 -24.45 -30.63
CA GLN A 100 4.98 -25.60 -31.43
C GLN A 100 4.11 -25.22 -32.65
N SER A 101 4.30 -24.01 -33.21
CA SER A 101 3.59 -23.52 -34.40
C SER A 101 3.70 -24.42 -35.64
N ALA A 102 4.80 -25.15 -35.79
CA ALA A 102 5.00 -26.15 -36.87
C ALA A 102 4.25 -27.48 -36.66
N GLY A 103 3.53 -27.63 -35.55
CA GLY A 103 2.94 -28.88 -35.08
C GLY A 103 3.44 -29.26 -33.70
N PHE A 104 2.69 -30.11 -32.99
CA PHE A 104 3.11 -30.55 -31.65
C PHE A 104 4.43 -31.30 -31.68
N GLY A 105 5.30 -30.98 -30.73
CA GLY A 105 6.55 -31.71 -30.51
C GLY A 105 6.27 -33.12 -30.01
N THR A 106 7.15 -34.05 -30.36
CA THR A 106 7.06 -35.43 -29.88
C THR A 106 7.27 -35.50 -28.37
N VAL A 107 6.88 -36.61 -27.74
CA VAL A 107 7.24 -36.91 -26.33
C VAL A 107 8.73 -36.70 -26.06
N GLU A 108 9.61 -37.10 -26.99
CA GLU A 108 11.05 -36.92 -26.85
C GLU A 108 11.48 -35.44 -26.90
N ASP A 109 10.94 -34.65 -27.84
CA ASP A 109 11.19 -33.20 -27.91
C ASP A 109 10.73 -32.50 -26.62
N ASN A 110 9.56 -32.88 -26.11
CA ASN A 110 8.98 -32.29 -24.91
C ASN A 110 9.82 -32.61 -23.65
N LEU A 111 10.28 -33.86 -23.50
CA LEU A 111 11.17 -34.29 -22.42
C LEU A 111 12.57 -33.64 -22.51
N ASN A 112 13.09 -33.49 -23.73
CA ASN A 112 14.35 -32.79 -23.97
C ASN A 112 14.25 -31.32 -23.54
N GLU A 113 13.18 -30.59 -23.91
CA GLU A 113 13.04 -29.20 -23.47
C GLU A 113 12.76 -29.06 -21.97
N MET A 114 11.95 -29.94 -21.37
CA MET A 114 11.81 -30.00 -19.90
C MET A 114 13.15 -30.17 -19.19
N SER A 115 14.05 -31.00 -19.75
CA SER A 115 15.41 -31.18 -19.25
C SER A 115 16.26 -29.91 -19.41
N ARG A 116 16.05 -29.12 -20.47
CA ARG A 116 16.73 -27.83 -20.66
C ARG A 116 16.21 -26.79 -19.66
N VAL A 117 14.90 -26.67 -19.43
CA VAL A 117 14.30 -25.80 -18.39
C VAL A 117 14.89 -26.13 -17.02
N ALA A 118 14.86 -27.41 -16.62
CA ALA A 118 15.44 -27.84 -15.35
C ALA A 118 16.95 -27.50 -15.23
N SER A 119 17.70 -27.62 -16.34
CA SER A 119 19.12 -27.24 -16.40
C SER A 119 19.33 -25.74 -16.25
N ARG A 120 18.45 -24.90 -16.83
CA ARG A 120 18.46 -23.44 -16.67
C ARG A 120 18.20 -23.06 -15.20
N PHE A 121 17.21 -23.67 -14.55
CA PHE A 121 16.97 -23.50 -13.12
C PHE A 121 18.16 -23.95 -12.25
N ALA A 122 18.79 -25.08 -12.58
CA ALA A 122 19.98 -25.55 -11.88
C ALA A 122 21.13 -24.53 -11.94
N ALA A 123 21.37 -23.93 -13.12
CA ALA A 123 22.38 -22.89 -13.32
C ALA A 123 22.07 -21.55 -12.62
N MET A 124 20.80 -21.27 -12.28
CA MET A 124 20.41 -20.04 -11.57
C MET A 124 20.59 -20.10 -10.05
N GLY A 125 21.03 -21.24 -9.49
CA GLY A 125 21.43 -21.37 -8.08
C GLY A 125 20.32 -21.84 -7.12
N PRO A 126 20.63 -21.98 -5.81
CA PRO A 126 19.80 -22.74 -4.87
C PRO A 126 18.37 -22.24 -4.66
N GLN A 127 18.15 -20.92 -4.75
CA GLN A 127 16.81 -20.34 -4.63
C GLN A 127 15.92 -20.73 -5.83
N ALA A 128 16.46 -20.63 -7.04
CA ALA A 128 15.78 -21.01 -8.28
C ALA A 128 15.47 -22.52 -8.29
N GLN A 129 16.44 -23.34 -7.90
CA GLN A 129 16.27 -24.79 -7.72
C GLN A 129 15.14 -25.11 -6.72
N SER A 130 15.11 -24.43 -5.56
CA SER A 130 14.07 -24.62 -4.55
C SER A 130 12.68 -24.19 -5.02
N PHE A 131 12.58 -23.05 -5.73
CA PHE A 131 11.33 -22.59 -6.33
C PHE A 131 10.78 -23.60 -7.35
N PHE A 132 11.63 -24.08 -8.26
CA PHE A 132 11.27 -25.04 -9.30
C PHE A 132 10.88 -26.40 -8.70
N ALA A 133 11.67 -26.95 -7.78
CA ALA A 133 11.39 -28.22 -7.14
C ALA A 133 10.03 -28.23 -6.40
N ARG A 134 9.68 -27.11 -5.74
CA ARG A 134 8.36 -26.94 -5.10
C ARG A 134 7.22 -26.95 -6.12
N HIS A 135 7.36 -26.26 -7.26
CA HIS A 135 6.36 -26.25 -8.32
C HIS A 135 6.23 -27.61 -9.05
N VAL A 136 7.34 -28.31 -9.31
CA VAL A 136 7.31 -29.68 -9.86
C VAL A 136 6.61 -30.65 -8.89
N GLY A 137 6.88 -30.54 -7.58
CA GLY A 137 6.16 -31.30 -6.55
C GLY A 137 4.65 -30.99 -6.51
N ARG A 138 4.28 -29.71 -6.64
CA ARG A 138 2.88 -29.25 -6.77
C ARG A 138 2.20 -29.88 -8.00
N SER A 139 2.88 -29.83 -9.15
CA SER A 139 2.40 -30.43 -10.41
C SER A 139 2.14 -31.92 -10.27
N ALA A 140 3.08 -32.66 -9.67
CA ALA A 140 2.95 -34.10 -9.44
C ALA A 140 1.78 -34.45 -8.50
N TYR A 141 1.53 -33.65 -7.47
CA TYR A 141 0.38 -33.82 -6.58
C TYR A 141 -0.96 -33.64 -7.32
N PHE A 142 -1.09 -32.56 -8.10
CA PHE A 142 -2.34 -32.26 -8.82
C PHE A 142 -2.60 -33.21 -9.99
N ALA A 143 -1.56 -33.66 -10.68
CA ALA A 143 -1.61 -34.74 -11.66
C ALA A 143 -2.11 -36.06 -11.05
N MET A 144 -1.62 -36.40 -9.85
CA MET A 144 -2.04 -37.60 -9.12
C MET A 144 -3.52 -37.51 -8.70
N ASN A 145 -4.00 -36.33 -8.31
CA ASN A 145 -5.42 -36.11 -8.03
C ASN A 145 -6.29 -36.40 -9.27
N GLY A 146 -5.92 -35.91 -10.47
CA GLY A 146 -6.64 -36.21 -11.71
C GLY A 146 -6.71 -37.71 -12.03
N LEU A 147 -5.55 -38.39 -11.94
CA LEU A 147 -5.43 -39.85 -12.05
C LEU A 147 -6.39 -40.58 -11.09
N LEU A 148 -6.40 -40.17 -9.81
CA LEU A 148 -7.26 -40.76 -8.78
C LEU A 148 -8.75 -40.49 -9.02
N GLY A 149 -9.12 -39.28 -9.45
CA GLY A 149 -10.51 -38.91 -9.78
C GLY A 149 -11.08 -39.79 -10.89
N THR A 150 -10.35 -39.97 -12.00
CA THR A 150 -10.79 -40.86 -13.08
C THR A 150 -10.75 -42.34 -12.72
N ALA A 151 -9.76 -42.79 -11.94
CA ALA A 151 -9.74 -44.17 -11.45
C ALA A 151 -10.97 -44.47 -10.56
N ALA A 152 -11.34 -43.52 -9.69
CA ALA A 152 -12.51 -43.63 -8.82
C ALA A 152 -13.83 -43.57 -9.60
N PHE A 153 -13.95 -42.68 -10.59
CA PHE A 153 -15.12 -42.63 -11.49
C PHE A 153 -15.30 -43.93 -12.29
N ARG A 154 -14.22 -44.44 -12.91
CA ARG A 154 -14.25 -45.73 -13.64
C ARG A 154 -14.63 -46.92 -12.75
N LEU A 155 -14.22 -46.90 -11.48
CA LEU A 155 -14.64 -47.90 -10.50
C LEU A 155 -16.12 -47.72 -10.11
N HIS A 156 -16.58 -46.48 -9.92
CA HIS A 156 -17.97 -46.17 -9.61
C HIS A 156 -18.92 -46.63 -10.73
N GLU A 157 -18.62 -46.31 -11.99
CA GLU A 157 -19.42 -46.79 -13.13
C GLU A 157 -19.52 -48.31 -13.17
N ARG A 158 -18.40 -49.03 -13.04
CA ARG A 158 -18.38 -50.50 -13.03
C ARG A 158 -19.22 -51.10 -11.90
N LEU A 159 -19.29 -50.44 -10.75
CA LEU A 159 -20.08 -50.89 -9.60
C LEU A 159 -21.57 -50.53 -9.71
N VAL A 160 -21.92 -49.46 -10.44
CA VAL A 160 -23.30 -48.97 -10.56
C VAL A 160 -24.02 -49.48 -11.80
N ARG A 161 -23.34 -49.59 -12.95
CA ARG A 161 -23.96 -49.90 -14.26
C ARG A 161 -23.90 -51.38 -14.68
N GLY A 162 -23.11 -52.21 -14.00
CA GLY A 162 -22.97 -53.63 -14.34
C GLY A 162 -22.12 -53.88 -15.60
N GLN A 163 -22.14 -55.10 -16.11
CA GLN A 163 -21.16 -55.60 -17.11
C GLN A 163 -21.57 -55.42 -18.58
N ASP A 164 -22.71 -54.79 -18.87
CA ASP A 164 -23.19 -54.59 -20.25
C ASP A 164 -22.55 -53.36 -20.91
N GLU A 165 -21.53 -53.59 -21.73
CA GLU A 165 -20.83 -52.56 -22.50
C GLU A 165 -21.63 -52.16 -23.76
N SER A 166 -22.30 -50.99 -23.73
CA SER A 166 -22.77 -50.35 -24.96
C SER A 166 -21.60 -49.88 -25.83
N ASP A 167 -21.79 -49.86 -27.16
CA ASP A 167 -20.71 -49.50 -28.09
C ASP A 167 -20.23 -48.05 -27.95
N ASP A 168 -21.06 -47.13 -27.42
CA ASP A 168 -20.65 -45.76 -27.08
C ASP A 168 -19.54 -45.74 -26.01
N ILE A 169 -19.55 -46.68 -25.06
CA ILE A 169 -18.51 -46.80 -24.03
C ILE A 169 -17.19 -47.32 -24.63
N LYS A 170 -17.25 -48.04 -25.77
CA LYS A 170 -16.03 -48.43 -26.53
C LYS A 170 -15.39 -47.25 -27.26
N ALA A 171 -16.14 -46.18 -27.55
CA ALA A 171 -15.52 -44.92 -27.98
C ALA A 171 -14.70 -44.30 -26.84
N MET A 172 -15.27 -44.20 -25.64
CA MET A 172 -14.57 -43.71 -24.44
C MET A 172 -13.39 -44.59 -23.99
N ARG A 173 -13.29 -45.86 -24.42
CA ARG A 173 -12.09 -46.69 -24.20
C ARG A 173 -10.81 -46.11 -24.83
N ARG A 174 -10.91 -45.14 -25.76
CA ARG A 174 -9.76 -44.40 -26.30
C ARG A 174 -9.36 -43.16 -25.49
N ASP A 175 -10.21 -42.71 -24.56
CA ASP A 175 -9.96 -41.48 -23.79
C ASP A 175 -9.00 -41.75 -22.62
N LYS A 176 -7.72 -41.43 -22.85
CA LYS A 176 -6.67 -41.40 -21.83
C LYS A 176 -6.77 -40.18 -20.87
N ALA A 177 -7.82 -39.36 -20.98
CA ALA A 177 -7.69 -37.91 -20.84
C ALA A 177 -7.63 -37.28 -19.43
N LEU A 178 -7.85 -38.04 -18.34
CA LEU A 178 -7.55 -37.58 -16.96
C LEU A 178 -6.34 -38.29 -16.35
N ALA A 179 -5.73 -39.22 -17.08
CA ALA A 179 -4.43 -39.76 -16.71
C ALA A 179 -3.37 -38.85 -17.31
N LEU A 180 -2.57 -38.18 -16.48
CA LEU A 180 -1.34 -37.53 -16.93
C LEU A 180 -0.29 -38.59 -17.28
N ASP A 181 -0.55 -39.31 -18.39
CA ASP A 181 0.36 -40.26 -19.00
C ASP A 181 1.43 -39.47 -19.75
N ILE A 182 2.56 -39.21 -19.08
CA ILE A 182 3.69 -38.45 -19.62
C ILE A 182 4.28 -39.10 -20.88
N THR A 183 3.94 -40.36 -21.16
CA THR A 183 4.35 -41.09 -22.37
C THR A 183 3.47 -40.78 -23.59
N THR A 184 2.53 -39.84 -23.46
CA THR A 184 1.73 -39.30 -24.56
C THR A 184 2.17 -37.89 -24.96
N ASP A 185 1.97 -37.52 -26.22
CA ASP A 185 2.30 -36.18 -26.72
C ASP A 185 1.51 -35.10 -25.96
N VAL A 186 0.27 -35.40 -25.55
CA VAL A 186 -0.57 -34.50 -24.73
C VAL A 186 0.00 -34.35 -23.31
N GLY A 187 0.25 -35.45 -22.60
CA GLY A 187 0.72 -35.41 -21.21
C GLY A 187 2.11 -34.80 -21.07
N SER A 188 3.02 -35.10 -22.01
CA SER A 188 4.36 -34.50 -22.06
C SER A 188 4.31 -32.99 -22.38
N ARG A 189 3.45 -32.56 -23.32
CA ARG A 189 3.28 -31.13 -23.63
C ARG A 189 2.66 -30.35 -22.47
N LEU A 190 1.66 -30.89 -21.78
CA LEU A 190 1.05 -30.27 -20.60
C LEU A 190 2.06 -30.01 -19.47
N LEU A 191 2.98 -30.95 -19.24
CA LEU A 191 4.07 -30.78 -18.28
C LEU A 191 5.13 -29.77 -18.75
N LEU A 192 5.49 -29.78 -20.04
CA LEU A 192 6.40 -28.79 -20.61
C LEU A 192 5.84 -27.37 -20.46
N GLU A 193 4.54 -27.18 -20.71
CA GLU A 193 3.87 -25.90 -20.48
C GLU A 193 3.94 -25.45 -19.03
N ALA A 194 3.71 -26.35 -18.07
CA ALA A 194 3.88 -26.04 -16.65
C ALA A 194 5.34 -25.61 -16.35
N PHE A 195 6.33 -26.31 -16.90
CA PHE A 195 7.76 -25.98 -16.70
C PHE A 195 8.13 -24.60 -17.26
N LEU A 196 7.65 -24.27 -18.47
CA LEU A 196 7.84 -22.96 -19.10
C LEU A 196 7.08 -21.85 -18.37
N SER A 197 5.88 -22.14 -17.86
CA SER A 197 5.09 -21.24 -17.00
C SER A 197 5.87 -20.90 -15.71
N TYR A 198 6.48 -21.89 -15.06
CA TYR A 198 7.33 -21.67 -13.88
C TYR A 198 8.60 -20.89 -14.20
N GLU A 199 9.20 -21.07 -15.39
CA GLU A 199 10.33 -20.25 -15.85
C GLU A 199 9.93 -18.79 -16.06
N GLN A 200 8.75 -18.54 -16.63
CA GLN A 200 8.19 -17.19 -16.83
C GLN A 200 7.84 -16.50 -15.49
N ASP A 201 7.14 -17.18 -14.59
CA ASP A 201 6.82 -16.68 -13.24
C ASP A 201 8.10 -16.38 -12.43
N TYR A 202 9.10 -17.28 -12.48
CA TYR A 202 10.38 -17.05 -11.81
C TYR A 202 11.19 -15.90 -12.43
N LYS A 203 11.06 -15.63 -13.73
CA LYS A 203 11.71 -14.47 -14.37
C LYS A 203 11.26 -13.16 -13.72
N TRP A 204 9.95 -12.98 -13.50
CA TRP A 204 9.41 -11.80 -12.84
C TRP A 204 9.86 -11.67 -11.37
N ILE A 205 9.87 -12.79 -10.64
CA ILE A 205 10.35 -12.85 -9.26
C ILE A 205 11.84 -12.49 -9.16
N LYS A 206 12.67 -13.08 -10.03
CA LYS A 206 14.11 -12.82 -10.10
C LYS A 206 14.43 -11.36 -10.47
N ASN A 207 13.60 -10.75 -11.30
CA ASN A 207 13.70 -9.34 -11.67
C ASN A 207 13.14 -8.38 -10.61
N GLY A 208 12.60 -8.90 -9.49
CA GLY A 208 12.09 -8.10 -8.37
C GLY A 208 10.73 -7.45 -8.61
N VAL A 209 9.97 -7.87 -9.62
CA VAL A 209 8.66 -7.30 -9.94
C VAL A 209 7.60 -7.72 -8.92
N TYR A 210 7.67 -8.95 -8.42
CA TYR A 210 6.89 -9.42 -7.28
C TYR A 210 7.64 -10.51 -6.51
N ARG A 211 7.14 -10.88 -5.32
CA ARG A 211 7.76 -11.82 -4.38
C ARG A 211 7.43 -13.28 -4.73
N GLU A 212 8.27 -14.21 -4.26
CA GLU A 212 7.92 -15.63 -4.26
C GLU A 212 6.58 -15.89 -3.55
N PRO A 213 5.76 -16.84 -4.02
CA PRO A 213 4.47 -17.14 -3.42
C PRO A 213 4.59 -17.54 -1.94
N TRP A 214 3.96 -16.77 -1.06
CA TRP A 214 4.00 -16.98 0.39
C TRP A 214 3.45 -18.35 0.83
N ASP A 215 2.56 -18.93 0.03
CA ASP A 215 1.89 -20.20 0.28
C ASP A 215 2.70 -21.44 -0.12
N MET A 216 3.81 -21.25 -0.85
CA MET A 216 4.77 -22.27 -1.27
C MET A 216 5.89 -22.49 -0.23
N THR A 217 5.56 -22.34 1.06
CA THR A 217 6.49 -22.60 2.19
C THR A 217 6.06 -23.85 2.97
N LEU A 218 7.01 -24.64 3.50
CA LEU A 218 6.70 -25.87 4.24
C LEU A 218 5.89 -25.62 5.54
N ALA A 219 5.91 -24.39 6.06
CA ALA A 219 5.11 -23.98 7.22
C ALA A 219 3.65 -23.62 6.85
N HIS A 220 3.33 -23.51 5.56
CA HIS A 220 2.02 -23.11 5.09
C HIS A 220 1.01 -24.27 5.14
N ARG A 221 -0.26 -23.99 5.45
CA ARG A 221 -1.30 -25.01 5.62
C ARG A 221 -1.51 -25.92 4.39
N GLN A 222 -1.19 -25.44 3.18
CA GLN A 222 -1.27 -26.27 1.96
C GLN A 222 -0.27 -27.43 1.97
N ALA A 223 0.93 -27.23 2.52
CA ALA A 223 1.96 -28.26 2.66
C ALA A 223 1.65 -29.30 3.77
N SER A 224 0.59 -29.09 4.57
CA SER A 224 0.22 -30.02 5.64
C SER A 224 -0.31 -31.35 5.06
N PRO A 225 0.25 -32.52 5.44
CA PRO A 225 -0.24 -33.82 4.98
C PRO A 225 -1.74 -34.04 5.25
N ALA A 226 -2.24 -33.54 6.39
CA ALA A 226 -3.65 -33.62 6.74
C ALA A 226 -4.55 -32.77 5.83
N ASN A 227 -4.03 -31.64 5.32
CA ASN A 227 -4.73 -30.82 4.32
C ASN A 227 -4.70 -31.48 2.94
N LEU A 228 -3.53 -31.97 2.49
CA LEU A 228 -3.37 -32.66 1.20
C LEU A 228 -4.32 -33.86 1.08
N VAL A 229 -4.37 -34.74 2.09
CA VAL A 229 -5.29 -35.89 2.11
C VAL A 229 -6.76 -35.45 2.11
N ARG A 230 -7.10 -34.40 2.86
CA ARG A 230 -8.47 -33.85 2.91
C ARG A 230 -8.90 -33.29 1.55
N GLN A 231 -8.03 -32.55 0.88
CA GLN A 231 -8.32 -31.96 -0.43
C GLN A 231 -8.39 -33.01 -1.54
N SER A 232 -7.46 -33.96 -1.59
CA SER A 232 -7.57 -35.12 -2.48
C SER A 232 -8.88 -35.89 -2.28
N SER A 233 -9.30 -36.12 -1.03
CA SER A 233 -10.56 -36.82 -0.76
C SER A 233 -11.82 -36.02 -1.13
N ARG A 234 -11.77 -34.69 -1.09
CA ARG A 234 -12.86 -33.81 -1.57
C ARG A 234 -12.93 -33.83 -3.09
N PHE A 235 -11.79 -33.60 -3.74
CA PHE A 235 -11.68 -33.61 -5.20
C PHE A 235 -12.15 -34.95 -5.80
N VAL A 236 -11.65 -36.08 -5.28
CA VAL A 236 -12.04 -37.41 -5.79
C VAL A 236 -13.54 -37.67 -5.62
N ARG A 237 -14.19 -37.12 -4.58
CA ARG A 237 -15.65 -37.21 -4.41
C ARG A 237 -16.39 -36.38 -5.47
N GLU A 238 -15.99 -35.14 -5.68
CA GLU A 238 -16.63 -34.25 -6.66
C GLU A 238 -16.41 -34.76 -8.10
N ALA A 239 -15.19 -35.20 -8.44
CA ALA A 239 -14.83 -35.72 -9.75
C ALA A 239 -15.74 -36.90 -10.20
N ILE A 240 -16.17 -37.78 -9.27
CA ILE A 240 -17.13 -38.85 -9.60
C ILE A 240 -18.48 -38.27 -10.06
N GLY A 241 -18.97 -37.22 -9.37
CA GLY A 241 -20.21 -36.54 -9.72
C GLY A 241 -20.11 -35.78 -11.04
N THR A 242 -19.05 -34.99 -11.21
CA THR A 242 -18.82 -34.15 -12.39
C THR A 242 -18.61 -34.98 -13.65
N LEU A 243 -17.79 -36.03 -13.60
CA LEU A 243 -17.59 -36.95 -14.74
C LEU A 243 -18.87 -37.73 -15.07
N GLY A 244 -19.68 -38.08 -14.07
CA GLY A 244 -20.98 -38.72 -14.28
C GLY A 244 -21.98 -37.81 -15.00
N ARG A 245 -22.14 -36.57 -14.53
CA ARG A 245 -22.99 -35.53 -15.17
C ARG A 245 -22.52 -35.18 -16.57
N ARG A 246 -21.22 -35.10 -16.80
CA ARG A 246 -20.63 -34.87 -18.13
C ARG A 246 -20.85 -36.04 -19.08
N SER A 247 -20.81 -37.28 -18.58
CA SER A 247 -21.09 -38.49 -19.35
C SER A 247 -22.56 -38.58 -19.79
N THR A 248 -23.50 -38.09 -18.97
CA THR A 248 -24.94 -38.08 -19.31
C THR A 248 -25.37 -36.84 -20.09
N GLY A 249 -24.80 -35.67 -19.82
CA GLY A 249 -24.94 -34.44 -20.60
C GLY A 249 -26.35 -33.87 -20.68
N THR A 250 -27.27 -34.26 -19.78
CA THR A 250 -28.68 -33.89 -19.88
C THR A 250 -28.93 -32.41 -19.55
N GLU A 251 -30.03 -31.84 -20.05
CA GLU A 251 -30.44 -30.47 -19.71
C GLU A 251 -30.72 -30.26 -18.21
N GLU A 252 -30.94 -31.32 -17.45
CA GLU A 252 -31.06 -31.26 -16.00
C GLU A 252 -29.67 -31.17 -15.33
N ASP A 253 -28.67 -31.87 -15.88
CA ASP A 253 -27.29 -31.88 -15.36
C ASP A 253 -26.54 -30.56 -15.59
N LYS A 254 -27.04 -29.73 -16.51
CA LYS A 254 -26.55 -28.38 -16.80
C LYS A 254 -27.06 -27.30 -15.83
N LYS A 255 -28.03 -27.60 -14.96
CA LYS A 255 -28.68 -26.63 -14.06
C LYS A 255 -28.33 -26.89 -12.61
N VAL A 256 -28.20 -25.83 -11.80
CA VAL A 256 -27.96 -25.95 -10.36
C VAL A 256 -29.17 -26.64 -9.69
N LYS A 257 -28.96 -27.85 -9.16
CA LYS A 257 -30.03 -28.66 -8.54
C LYS A 257 -30.26 -28.34 -7.05
N TYR A 258 -29.36 -27.61 -6.40
CA TYR A 258 -29.39 -27.34 -4.96
C TYR A 258 -28.87 -25.95 -4.61
N PHE A 259 -29.60 -25.23 -3.77
CA PHE A 259 -29.15 -23.97 -3.17
C PHE A 259 -28.77 -24.24 -1.72
N GLY A 260 -27.47 -24.19 -1.40
CA GLY A 260 -26.94 -24.52 -0.08
C GLY A 260 -27.15 -23.42 0.95
N ALA A 261 -28.39 -23.00 1.21
CA ALA A 261 -28.69 -21.90 2.12
C ALA A 261 -27.96 -22.08 3.48
N PRO A 262 -27.18 -21.08 3.96
CA PRO A 262 -26.30 -21.25 5.12
C PRO A 262 -27.04 -21.56 6.43
N ASN A 263 -28.36 -21.30 6.48
CA ASN A 263 -29.26 -21.65 7.58
C ASN A 263 -30.44 -22.57 7.15
N GLY A 264 -30.35 -23.27 6.02
CA GLY A 264 -31.32 -24.29 5.60
C GLY A 264 -32.69 -23.80 5.11
N ALA A 265 -32.79 -22.55 4.60
CA ALA A 265 -34.06 -21.95 4.14
C ALA A 265 -34.11 -21.66 2.63
N SER A 266 -35.24 -21.99 1.99
CA SER A 266 -35.58 -21.83 0.56
C SER A 266 -34.86 -22.77 -0.43
N LYS A 267 -35.66 -23.49 -1.24
CA LYS A 267 -35.23 -24.23 -2.44
C LYS A 267 -35.28 -23.39 -3.73
N THR A 268 -35.62 -22.11 -3.61
CA THR A 268 -35.85 -21.18 -4.72
C THR A 268 -34.77 -20.09 -4.69
N PRO A 269 -34.10 -19.80 -5.82
CA PRO A 269 -33.16 -18.69 -5.91
C PRO A 269 -33.90 -17.38 -5.69
N SER A 270 -33.26 -16.42 -5.03
CA SER A 270 -33.77 -15.07 -4.95
C SER A 270 -33.65 -14.37 -6.31
N ASN A 271 -34.51 -13.38 -6.57
CA ASN A 271 -34.44 -12.52 -7.77
C ASN A 271 -33.12 -11.72 -7.89
N PHE A 272 -32.20 -11.87 -6.94
CA PHE A 272 -30.86 -11.27 -6.97
C PHE A 272 -29.96 -11.94 -8.02
N TYR A 273 -30.03 -13.28 -8.16
CA TYR A 273 -29.16 -14.04 -9.05
C TYR A 273 -29.65 -14.00 -10.51
N PRO A 274 -28.84 -13.47 -11.47
CA PRO A 274 -29.19 -13.49 -12.89
C PRO A 274 -29.42 -14.91 -13.41
N GLU A 275 -30.26 -15.06 -14.43
CA GLU A 275 -30.58 -16.37 -15.03
C GLU A 275 -29.33 -17.11 -15.54
N TYR A 276 -28.40 -16.39 -16.19
CA TYR A 276 -27.15 -16.97 -16.68
C TYR A 276 -26.26 -17.55 -15.57
N TYR A 277 -26.38 -17.06 -14.33
CA TYR A 277 -25.59 -17.51 -13.18
C TYR A 277 -26.14 -18.80 -12.54
N GLN A 278 -27.37 -19.20 -12.87
CA GLN A 278 -28.01 -20.41 -12.34
C GLN A 278 -27.64 -21.68 -13.13
N ASN A 279 -26.68 -21.55 -14.06
CA ASN A 279 -26.03 -22.62 -14.79
C ASN A 279 -25.06 -23.41 -13.86
N ALA A 280 -25.03 -24.74 -13.98
CA ALA A 280 -24.07 -25.58 -13.29
C ALA A 280 -22.74 -25.59 -14.07
N PHE A 281 -22.01 -24.47 -14.01
CA PHE A 281 -20.72 -24.29 -14.67
C PHE A 281 -19.75 -25.44 -14.37
N HIS A 282 -19.01 -25.88 -15.39
CA HIS A 282 -18.13 -27.06 -15.38
C HIS A 282 -18.79 -28.38 -14.90
N TYR A 283 -20.12 -28.47 -14.91
CA TYR A 283 -20.91 -29.53 -14.25
C TYR A 283 -20.60 -29.73 -12.75
N GLN A 284 -20.19 -28.68 -12.02
CA GLN A 284 -19.96 -28.76 -10.57
C GLN A 284 -21.29 -28.95 -9.81
N THR A 285 -21.31 -29.77 -8.74
CA THR A 285 -22.54 -30.36 -8.16
C THR A 285 -23.65 -29.34 -7.81
N ASP A 286 -23.28 -28.15 -7.35
CA ASP A 286 -24.18 -27.03 -7.09
C ASP A 286 -23.67 -25.71 -7.70
N GLY A 287 -22.80 -25.81 -8.72
CA GLY A 287 -22.12 -24.66 -9.32
C GLY A 287 -21.35 -23.87 -8.25
N TRP A 288 -21.70 -22.60 -8.10
CA TRP A 288 -21.09 -21.66 -7.16
C TRP A 288 -21.87 -21.55 -5.83
N MET A 289 -22.90 -22.39 -5.59
CA MET A 289 -23.96 -22.17 -4.59
C MET A 289 -23.82 -22.96 -3.27
N SER A 290 -22.61 -23.38 -2.89
CA SER A 290 -22.36 -23.95 -1.55
C SER A 290 -20.93 -23.78 -1.02
N SER A 291 -20.77 -23.91 0.30
CA SER A 291 -19.47 -23.94 0.95
C SER A 291 -18.68 -25.23 0.64
N ASP A 292 -19.30 -26.31 0.17
CA ASP A 292 -18.58 -27.52 -0.26
C ASP A 292 -17.90 -27.30 -1.62
N SER A 293 -18.59 -26.67 -2.57
CA SER A 293 -18.02 -26.18 -3.84
C SER A 293 -16.87 -25.20 -3.62
N ALA A 294 -17.07 -24.17 -2.78
CA ALA A 294 -16.01 -23.23 -2.40
C ALA A 294 -14.80 -23.91 -1.73
N ASN A 295 -14.99 -25.09 -1.12
CA ASN A 295 -13.93 -25.84 -0.46
C ASN A 295 -13.16 -26.80 -1.38
N VAL A 296 -13.69 -27.16 -2.54
CA VAL A 296 -13.06 -28.07 -3.52
C VAL A 296 -12.55 -27.33 -4.76
N TYR A 297 -13.05 -26.12 -5.04
CA TYR A 297 -12.72 -25.30 -6.21
C TYR A 297 -11.22 -25.23 -6.50
N GLU A 298 -10.42 -24.67 -5.59
CA GLU A 298 -8.97 -24.48 -5.75
C GLU A 298 -8.24 -25.78 -6.10
N THR A 299 -8.70 -26.93 -5.57
CA THR A 299 -8.08 -28.24 -5.88
C THR A 299 -8.48 -28.76 -7.25
N SER A 300 -9.71 -28.45 -7.68
CA SER A 300 -10.26 -28.88 -8.97
C SER A 300 -9.61 -28.12 -10.11
N THR A 301 -9.51 -26.80 -9.99
CA THR A 301 -8.86 -25.94 -10.98
C THR A 301 -7.33 -26.14 -11.01
N GLU A 302 -6.67 -26.39 -9.88
CA GLU A 302 -5.24 -26.77 -9.92
C GLU A 302 -5.00 -28.16 -10.51
N THR A 303 -5.92 -29.13 -10.32
CA THR A 303 -5.83 -30.41 -11.04
C THR A 303 -6.06 -30.25 -12.55
N LEU A 304 -7.01 -29.40 -12.96
CA LEU A 304 -7.24 -29.02 -14.35
C LEU A 304 -5.98 -28.43 -15.01
N PHE A 305 -5.22 -27.62 -14.26
CA PHE A 305 -4.01 -26.93 -14.74
C PHE A 305 -2.69 -27.62 -14.38
N VAL A 306 -2.73 -28.88 -13.91
CA VAL A 306 -1.54 -29.65 -13.54
C VAL A 306 -0.63 -28.89 -12.57
N GLY A 307 -1.21 -28.14 -11.62
CA GLY A 307 -0.53 -27.39 -10.57
C GLY A 307 0.02 -26.01 -10.95
N ARG A 308 -0.35 -25.45 -12.12
CA ARG A 308 0.12 -24.14 -12.60
C ARG A 308 -0.89 -22.98 -12.49
N GLN A 309 -2.09 -23.18 -11.95
CA GLN A 309 -3.12 -22.14 -11.89
C GLN A 309 -2.65 -20.90 -11.12
N ASP A 310 -1.94 -21.07 -10.01
CA ASP A 310 -1.47 -19.91 -9.24
C ASP A 310 -0.40 -19.11 -9.99
N ALA A 311 0.47 -19.77 -10.74
CA ALA A 311 1.45 -19.11 -11.60
C ALA A 311 0.71 -18.31 -12.69
N MET A 312 -0.27 -18.96 -13.33
CA MET A 312 -1.18 -18.34 -14.28
C MET A 312 -1.82 -17.06 -13.71
N GLN A 313 -2.47 -17.12 -12.55
CA GLN A 313 -3.11 -15.93 -11.96
C GLN A 313 -2.10 -14.81 -11.66
N ARG A 314 -0.83 -15.13 -11.34
CA ARG A 314 0.22 -14.16 -11.00
C ARG A 314 0.73 -13.32 -12.17
N THR A 315 0.50 -13.67 -13.44
CA THR A 315 0.83 -12.76 -14.57
C THR A 315 -0.03 -11.48 -14.60
N SER A 316 -1.08 -11.41 -13.80
CA SER A 316 -1.79 -10.17 -13.49
C SER A 316 -0.95 -9.20 -12.62
N LEU A 317 0.00 -9.72 -11.82
CA LEU A 317 0.77 -8.93 -10.85
C LEU A 317 1.64 -7.85 -11.49
N PRO A 318 2.43 -8.06 -12.58
CA PRO A 318 3.23 -7.01 -13.19
C PRO A 318 2.45 -5.71 -13.46
N ALA A 319 1.23 -5.79 -14.01
CA ALA A 319 0.40 -4.62 -14.25
C ALA A 319 -0.06 -3.93 -12.95
N ILE A 320 -0.45 -4.70 -11.93
CA ILE A 320 -0.84 -4.17 -10.61
C ILE A 320 0.38 -3.54 -9.90
N MET A 321 1.55 -4.17 -10.00
CA MET A 321 2.81 -3.71 -9.39
C MET A 321 3.34 -2.46 -10.05
N GLU A 322 3.09 -2.24 -11.35
CA GLU A 322 3.44 -0.98 -11.99
C GLU A 322 2.62 0.20 -11.43
N VAL A 323 1.31 -0.01 -11.20
CA VAL A 323 0.50 0.98 -10.45
C VAL A 323 1.08 1.15 -9.05
N ALA A 324 1.34 0.06 -8.33
CA ALA A 324 1.90 0.08 -6.99
C ALA A 324 3.34 0.65 -6.91
N ALA A 325 4.08 0.76 -8.02
CA ALA A 325 5.35 1.48 -8.06
C ALA A 325 5.12 3.00 -8.10
N SER A 326 4.03 3.47 -8.73
CA SER A 326 3.56 4.85 -8.54
C SER A 326 3.11 5.09 -7.08
N PHE A 327 2.63 4.02 -6.40
CA PHE A 327 2.45 3.79 -4.95
C PHE A 327 3.60 4.31 -4.04
N ASP A 328 4.83 3.96 -4.41
CA ASP A 328 5.96 3.69 -3.51
C ASP A 328 6.98 4.85 -3.39
N ARG A 329 6.53 6.10 -3.54
CA ARG A 329 7.41 7.28 -3.47
C ARG A 329 7.50 7.83 -2.04
N PRO A 330 8.70 8.21 -1.55
CA PRO A 330 8.94 8.55 -0.13
C PRO A 330 8.40 9.90 0.35
N PHE A 331 7.44 10.51 -0.35
CA PHE A 331 6.80 11.76 0.10
C PHE A 331 5.53 11.46 0.90
N SER A 332 5.56 11.88 2.17
CA SER A 332 4.72 11.41 3.28
C SER A 332 3.26 11.90 3.31
N PHE A 333 2.66 12.19 2.16
CA PHE A 333 1.22 12.45 2.04
C PHE A 333 0.62 11.62 0.91
N ARG A 334 0.41 10.33 1.21
CA ARG A 334 -0.36 9.44 0.34
C ARG A 334 -1.59 8.92 1.05
N ARG A 335 -2.74 8.97 0.36
CA ARG A 335 -3.86 8.08 0.68
C ARG A 335 -3.46 6.63 0.34
N PRO A 336 -4.05 5.63 1.00
CA PRO A 336 -3.95 4.24 0.56
C PRO A 336 -4.20 4.05 -0.93
N MET A 337 -3.52 3.05 -1.50
CA MET A 337 -3.91 2.48 -2.78
C MET A 337 -5.24 1.75 -2.58
N ARG A 338 -6.22 2.02 -3.45
CA ARG A 338 -7.55 1.40 -3.44
C ARG A 338 -7.63 0.41 -4.60
N VAL A 339 -7.84 -0.86 -4.29
CA VAL A 339 -7.92 -1.95 -5.29
C VAL A 339 -9.27 -2.63 -5.21
N LEU A 340 -9.86 -2.90 -6.38
CA LEU A 340 -11.05 -3.73 -6.53
C LEU A 340 -10.70 -5.02 -7.28
N GLU A 341 -11.05 -6.17 -6.71
CA GLU A 341 -11.06 -7.46 -7.40
C GLU A 341 -12.50 -7.89 -7.69
N ILE A 342 -12.83 -8.19 -8.95
CA ILE A 342 -14.15 -8.60 -9.41
C ILE A 342 -14.14 -10.10 -9.71
N ALA A 343 -15.16 -10.81 -9.23
CA ALA A 343 -15.23 -12.27 -9.19
C ALA A 343 -14.04 -12.90 -8.46
N CYS A 344 -13.78 -12.41 -7.23
CA CYS A 344 -12.62 -12.85 -6.44
C CYS A 344 -12.66 -14.33 -6.03
N GLY A 345 -13.81 -15.02 -6.21
CA GLY A 345 -13.99 -16.41 -5.86
C GLY A 345 -13.61 -16.69 -4.40
N THR A 346 -12.76 -17.68 -4.18
CA THR A 346 -12.25 -18.03 -2.84
C THR A 346 -11.23 -17.03 -2.29
N GLY A 347 -11.00 -15.88 -2.94
CA GLY A 347 -10.01 -14.90 -2.53
C GLY A 347 -8.57 -15.43 -2.54
N ARG A 348 -8.28 -16.43 -3.39
CA ARG A 348 -6.95 -17.03 -3.50
C ARG A 348 -5.98 -16.02 -4.13
N PHE A 349 -6.33 -15.49 -5.30
CA PHE A 349 -5.56 -14.48 -6.01
C PHE A 349 -5.41 -13.17 -5.20
N MET A 350 -6.48 -12.68 -4.56
CA MET A 350 -6.44 -11.61 -3.54
C MET A 350 -5.22 -11.73 -2.59
N THR A 351 -4.92 -12.92 -2.05
CA THR A 351 -3.79 -13.06 -1.12
C THR A 351 -2.43 -12.90 -1.78
N PHE A 352 -2.28 -13.24 -3.07
CA PHE A 352 -1.05 -13.00 -3.82
C PHE A 352 -0.87 -11.52 -4.15
N VAL A 353 -1.95 -10.81 -4.52
CA VAL A 353 -1.89 -9.36 -4.73
C VAL A 353 -1.51 -8.65 -3.43
N ARG A 354 -2.21 -8.96 -2.34
CA ARG A 354 -2.00 -8.29 -1.05
C ARG A 354 -0.67 -8.62 -0.37
N ASP A 355 -0.04 -9.76 -0.65
CA ASP A 355 1.33 -10.03 -0.16
C ASP A 355 2.40 -9.16 -0.86
N ASN A 356 2.07 -8.58 -2.02
CA ASN A 356 2.98 -7.73 -2.79
C ASN A 356 2.69 -6.21 -2.65
N LEU A 357 1.48 -5.83 -2.23
CA LEU A 357 1.10 -4.43 -2.03
C LEU A 357 1.52 -3.85 -0.64
N PRO A 358 1.55 -2.51 -0.49
CA PRO A 358 1.68 -1.84 0.80
C PRO A 358 0.63 -2.31 1.82
N LEU A 359 1.00 -2.41 3.11
CA LEU A 359 0.14 -3.00 4.15
C LEU A 359 -1.10 -2.17 4.50
N ASP A 360 -1.08 -0.89 4.16
CA ASP A 360 -2.16 0.08 4.30
C ASP A 360 -3.14 0.10 3.11
N THR A 361 -2.86 -0.65 2.03
CA THR A 361 -3.74 -0.78 0.86
C THR A 361 -5.17 -1.17 1.25
N GLU A 362 -6.13 -0.37 0.79
CA GLU A 362 -7.56 -0.63 0.88
C GLU A 362 -7.97 -1.62 -0.22
N TYR A 363 -8.15 -2.88 0.16
CA TYR A 363 -8.52 -3.94 -0.78
C TYR A 363 -10.01 -4.29 -0.67
N THR A 364 -10.76 -4.07 -1.75
CA THR A 364 -12.16 -4.51 -1.90
C THR A 364 -12.20 -5.68 -2.86
N ALA A 365 -12.99 -6.70 -2.56
CA ALA A 365 -13.18 -7.84 -3.44
C ALA A 365 -14.66 -8.23 -3.47
N VAL A 366 -15.19 -8.41 -4.69
CA VAL A 366 -16.60 -8.75 -4.93
C VAL A 366 -16.73 -10.10 -5.61
N ASP A 367 -17.75 -10.85 -5.19
CA ASP A 367 -18.19 -12.07 -5.84
C ASP A 367 -19.71 -12.20 -5.69
N LEU A 368 -20.36 -12.91 -6.61
CA LEU A 368 -21.80 -13.10 -6.53
C LEU A 368 -22.19 -14.22 -5.55
N SER A 369 -21.27 -15.14 -5.23
CA SER A 369 -21.48 -16.24 -4.28
C SER A 369 -21.10 -15.87 -2.84
N PRO A 370 -22.04 -15.95 -1.87
CA PRO A 370 -21.73 -15.68 -0.46
C PRO A 370 -20.84 -16.78 0.16
N PHE A 371 -20.83 -17.99 -0.42
CA PHE A 371 -20.02 -19.12 0.04
C PHE A 371 -18.55 -19.00 -0.37
N TYR A 372 -18.32 -18.46 -1.56
CA TYR A 372 -16.97 -18.15 -2.03
C TYR A 372 -16.42 -16.94 -1.26
N LEU A 373 -17.25 -15.93 -0.94
CA LEU A 373 -16.88 -14.84 -0.02
C LEU A 373 -16.62 -15.30 1.43
N GLU A 374 -17.34 -16.30 1.94
CA GLU A 374 -16.99 -16.96 3.21
C GLU A 374 -15.58 -17.56 3.14
N LYS A 375 -15.26 -18.26 2.04
CA LYS A 375 -13.93 -18.83 1.81
C LYS A 375 -12.84 -17.77 1.62
N ALA A 376 -13.14 -16.67 0.94
CA ALA A 376 -12.26 -15.52 0.81
C ALA A 376 -11.93 -14.89 2.17
N ARG A 377 -12.90 -14.85 3.09
CA ARG A 377 -12.70 -14.35 4.46
C ARG A 377 -11.77 -15.26 5.26
N ASP A 378 -11.91 -16.58 5.12
CA ASP A 378 -10.97 -17.56 5.71
C ASP A 378 -9.55 -17.46 5.13
N ASN A 379 -9.44 -17.18 3.83
CA ASN A 379 -8.16 -17.01 3.14
C ASN A 379 -7.47 -15.69 3.55
N ASP A 380 -8.19 -14.56 3.59
CA ASP A 380 -7.72 -13.28 4.15
C ASP A 380 -7.25 -13.43 5.60
N ASN A 381 -8.10 -13.96 6.47
CA ASN A 381 -7.79 -14.10 7.90
C ASN A 381 -6.49 -14.87 8.14
N TYR A 382 -6.27 -15.96 7.38
CA TYR A 382 -5.07 -16.77 7.49
C TYR A 382 -3.82 -16.08 6.89
N TRP A 383 -3.97 -15.38 5.76
CA TRP A 383 -2.90 -14.55 5.20
C TRP A 383 -2.48 -13.45 6.19
N ARG A 384 -3.43 -12.63 6.70
CA ARG A 384 -3.14 -11.55 7.68
C ARG A 384 -2.44 -12.07 8.93
N GLN A 385 -2.90 -13.20 9.49
CA GLN A 385 -2.24 -13.82 10.65
C GLN A 385 -0.79 -14.21 10.37
N THR A 386 -0.53 -14.78 9.19
CA THR A 386 0.81 -15.17 8.73
C THR A 386 1.68 -13.95 8.49
N ARG A 387 1.19 -13.01 7.67
CA ARG A 387 1.84 -11.77 7.27
C ARG A 387 2.26 -10.90 8.46
N SER A 388 1.33 -10.58 9.36
CA SER A 388 1.65 -9.81 10.57
C SER A 388 2.69 -10.49 11.46
N THR A 389 2.74 -11.83 11.47
CA THR A 389 3.74 -12.59 12.24
C THR A 389 5.11 -12.57 11.56
N GLN A 390 5.17 -12.56 10.23
CA GLN A 390 6.41 -12.40 9.47
C GLN A 390 7.00 -10.99 9.66
N GLU A 391 6.17 -9.95 9.57
CA GLU A 391 6.63 -8.56 9.74
C GLU A 391 7.08 -8.26 11.18
N GLN A 392 6.39 -8.79 12.20
CA GLN A 392 6.85 -8.70 13.59
C GLN A 392 8.24 -9.36 13.81
N ARG A 393 8.54 -10.46 13.09
CA ARG A 393 9.84 -11.14 13.18
C ARG A 393 10.98 -10.35 12.53
N LYS A 394 10.69 -9.57 11.48
CA LYS A 394 11.67 -8.65 10.85
C LYS A 394 11.98 -7.50 11.81
N ASN A 395 10.93 -6.87 12.34
CA ASN A 395 11.02 -5.67 13.17
C ASN A 395 11.17 -6.04 14.67
N ARG A 396 12.29 -6.68 15.01
CA ARG A 396 12.62 -7.22 16.35
C ARG A 396 12.27 -6.23 17.48
N GLY A 397 11.23 -6.54 18.25
CA GLY A 397 10.79 -5.76 19.42
C GLY A 397 9.57 -4.86 19.18
N SER A 398 9.10 -4.72 17.94
CA SER A 398 7.87 -3.97 17.63
C SER A 398 6.59 -4.74 17.96
N ALA A 399 5.50 -4.00 18.18
CA ALA A 399 4.16 -4.58 18.28
C ALA A 399 3.76 -5.25 16.96
N LYS A 400 2.96 -6.33 17.03
CA LYS A 400 2.48 -7.05 15.85
C LYS A 400 1.64 -6.09 14.98
N PRO A 401 2.01 -5.83 13.71
CA PRO A 401 1.30 -4.85 12.88
C PRO A 401 -0.13 -5.33 12.59
N THR A 402 -1.10 -4.45 12.77
CA THR A 402 -2.51 -4.73 12.48
C THR A 402 -2.77 -4.45 11.01
N ILE A 403 -3.07 -5.50 10.25
CA ILE A 403 -3.44 -5.40 8.83
C ILE A 403 -4.96 -5.40 8.74
N ALA A 404 -5.53 -4.42 8.05
CA ALA A 404 -6.97 -4.32 7.82
C ALA A 404 -7.51 -5.55 7.06
N PRO A 405 -8.72 -6.05 7.36
CA PRO A 405 -9.37 -7.08 6.55
C PRO A 405 -9.66 -6.54 5.14
N ALA A 406 -9.77 -7.43 4.15
CA ALA A 406 -10.36 -7.05 2.87
C ALA A 406 -11.85 -6.73 3.04
N ASN A 407 -12.33 -5.75 2.28
CA ASN A 407 -13.75 -5.45 2.16
C ASN A 407 -14.40 -6.46 1.19
N LEU A 408 -14.95 -7.55 1.74
CA LEU A 408 -15.55 -8.65 0.98
C LEU A 408 -17.07 -8.45 0.86
N MET A 409 -17.56 -8.24 -0.36
CA MET A 409 -18.94 -7.82 -0.61
C MET A 409 -19.63 -8.69 -1.67
N GLN A 410 -20.90 -9.05 -1.43
CA GLN A 410 -21.72 -9.74 -2.42
C GLN A 410 -22.28 -8.74 -3.43
N ALA A 411 -21.80 -8.78 -4.67
CA ALA A 411 -22.22 -7.87 -5.72
C ALA A 411 -22.18 -8.52 -7.10
N LYS A 412 -22.85 -7.89 -8.05
CA LYS A 412 -22.81 -8.20 -9.48
C LYS A 412 -21.62 -7.51 -10.12
N ALA A 413 -21.05 -8.12 -11.15
CA ALA A 413 -19.98 -7.47 -11.91
C ALA A 413 -20.55 -6.39 -12.86
N GLU A 414 -21.81 -6.55 -13.27
CA GLU A 414 -22.54 -5.69 -14.20
C GLU A 414 -23.33 -4.55 -13.53
N ASP A 415 -23.28 -4.46 -12.20
CA ASP A 415 -23.98 -3.47 -11.36
C ASP A 415 -23.19 -3.33 -10.04
N LEU A 416 -22.09 -2.56 -10.08
CA LEU A 416 -21.16 -2.43 -8.96
C LEU A 416 -21.61 -1.32 -7.98
N PRO A 417 -21.75 -1.60 -6.67
CA PRO A 417 -22.26 -0.65 -5.68
C PRO A 417 -21.19 0.35 -5.20
N PHE A 418 -20.44 0.95 -6.13
CA PHE A 418 -19.36 1.89 -5.88
C PHE A 418 -19.54 3.18 -6.68
N GLU A 419 -19.01 4.28 -6.17
CA GLU A 419 -18.98 5.59 -6.84
C GLU A 419 -18.00 5.61 -8.02
N ASP A 420 -18.19 6.56 -8.93
CA ASP A 420 -17.30 6.75 -10.07
C ASP A 420 -15.88 7.10 -9.61
N GLY A 421 -14.86 6.50 -10.23
CA GLY A 421 -13.46 6.77 -9.92
C GLY A 421 -12.98 6.36 -8.52
N SER A 422 -13.62 5.36 -7.90
CA SER A 422 -13.32 4.91 -6.53
C SER A 422 -12.06 4.03 -6.38
N PHE A 423 -11.48 3.48 -7.44
CA PHE A 423 -10.33 2.55 -7.36
C PHE A 423 -9.14 2.92 -8.26
N ASP A 424 -7.92 2.69 -7.77
CA ASP A 424 -6.67 2.92 -8.51
C ASP A 424 -6.31 1.76 -9.44
N ALA A 425 -6.71 0.55 -9.04
CA ALA A 425 -6.61 -0.65 -9.87
C ALA A 425 -7.90 -1.47 -9.74
N VAL A 426 -8.45 -1.90 -10.88
CA VAL A 426 -9.60 -2.79 -10.97
C VAL A 426 -9.15 -4.06 -11.69
N VAL A 427 -9.30 -5.21 -11.04
CA VAL A 427 -8.78 -6.48 -11.53
C VAL A 427 -9.93 -7.48 -11.66
N CYS A 428 -9.96 -8.22 -12.76
CA CYS A 428 -10.91 -9.31 -12.99
C CYS A 428 -10.17 -10.52 -13.55
N VAL A 429 -10.39 -11.69 -12.96
CA VAL A 429 -9.67 -12.93 -13.33
C VAL A 429 -10.67 -14.05 -13.59
N TYR A 430 -10.66 -14.61 -14.80
CA TYR A 430 -11.48 -15.75 -15.24
C TYR A 430 -13.00 -15.56 -15.02
N LEU A 431 -13.57 -14.53 -15.67
CA LEU A 431 -15.01 -14.23 -15.61
C LEU A 431 -15.65 -14.03 -16.98
N PHE A 432 -14.98 -13.33 -17.92
CA PHE A 432 -15.61 -12.88 -19.16
C PHE A 432 -16.05 -14.05 -20.05
N HIS A 433 -15.29 -15.14 -20.13
CA HIS A 433 -15.72 -16.33 -20.87
C HIS A 433 -17.02 -16.99 -20.33
N GLU A 434 -17.39 -16.72 -19.06
CA GLU A 434 -18.62 -17.22 -18.43
C GLU A 434 -19.80 -16.24 -18.52
N LEU A 435 -19.64 -15.10 -19.22
CA LEU A 435 -20.64 -14.05 -19.31
C LEU A 435 -21.28 -13.93 -20.71
N PRO A 436 -22.61 -13.75 -20.81
CA PRO A 436 -23.27 -13.37 -22.05
C PRO A 436 -22.67 -12.06 -22.63
N ARG A 437 -22.63 -11.92 -23.96
CA ARG A 437 -22.02 -10.75 -24.63
C ARG A 437 -22.51 -9.40 -24.13
N GLU A 438 -23.82 -9.25 -23.91
CA GLU A 438 -24.40 -7.99 -23.41
C GLU A 438 -24.05 -7.72 -21.94
N VAL A 439 -23.78 -8.77 -21.15
CA VAL A 439 -23.31 -8.64 -19.76
C VAL A 439 -21.83 -8.27 -19.76
N ARG A 440 -20.99 -8.89 -20.60
CA ARG A 440 -19.58 -8.50 -20.77
C ARG A 440 -19.40 -7.01 -21.08
N LYS A 441 -20.26 -6.44 -21.94
CA LYS A 441 -20.29 -4.99 -22.22
C LYS A 441 -20.60 -4.17 -20.97
N GLN A 442 -21.57 -4.59 -20.16
CA GLN A 442 -21.95 -3.91 -18.91
C GLN A 442 -20.82 -4.00 -17.86
N VAL A 443 -20.21 -5.18 -17.69
CA VAL A 443 -19.03 -5.36 -16.82
C VAL A 443 -17.87 -4.48 -17.28
N ALA A 444 -17.57 -4.41 -18.58
CA ALA A 444 -16.54 -3.52 -19.11
C ALA A 444 -16.83 -2.03 -18.84
N ALA A 445 -18.10 -1.61 -18.91
CA ALA A 445 -18.54 -0.27 -18.55
C ALA A 445 -18.40 0.02 -17.04
N GLU A 446 -18.84 -0.90 -16.18
CA GLU A 446 -18.73 -0.77 -14.73
C GLU A 446 -17.26 -0.76 -14.27
N MET A 447 -16.42 -1.63 -14.82
CA MET A 447 -14.97 -1.64 -14.58
C MET A 447 -14.32 -0.30 -14.94
N ALA A 448 -14.69 0.29 -16.09
CA ALA A 448 -14.21 1.61 -16.48
C ALA A 448 -14.74 2.71 -15.54
N ARG A 449 -16.03 2.71 -15.21
CA ARG A 449 -16.69 3.72 -14.36
C ARG A 449 -16.07 3.83 -12.97
N VAL A 450 -15.81 2.69 -12.31
CA VAL A 450 -15.25 2.69 -10.94
C VAL A 450 -13.72 2.89 -10.91
N THR A 451 -13.05 2.87 -12.06
CA THR A 451 -11.61 3.14 -12.17
C THR A 451 -11.36 4.65 -12.12
N ALA A 452 -10.48 5.09 -11.22
CA ALA A 452 -10.07 6.48 -11.08
C ALA A 452 -9.32 6.99 -12.34
N PRO A 453 -9.37 8.30 -12.65
CA PRO A 453 -8.54 8.87 -13.71
C PRO A 453 -7.06 8.55 -13.51
N GLY A 454 -6.44 7.92 -14.52
CA GLY A 454 -5.05 7.42 -14.45
C GLY A 454 -4.87 6.09 -13.70
N GLY A 455 -5.95 5.45 -13.25
CA GLY A 455 -5.95 4.08 -12.75
C GLY A 455 -5.87 3.03 -13.87
N THR A 456 -5.79 1.76 -13.45
CA THR A 456 -5.56 0.63 -14.36
C THR A 456 -6.68 -0.40 -14.26
N VAL A 457 -7.18 -0.85 -15.41
CA VAL A 457 -7.96 -2.08 -15.51
C VAL A 457 -7.03 -3.23 -15.91
N VAL A 458 -7.11 -4.35 -15.17
CA VAL A 458 -6.39 -5.60 -15.47
C VAL A 458 -7.42 -6.70 -15.67
N LEU A 459 -7.53 -7.19 -16.90
CA LEU A 459 -8.35 -8.35 -17.23
C LEU A 459 -7.44 -9.54 -17.53
N THR A 460 -7.63 -10.64 -16.80
CA THR A 460 -6.91 -11.90 -17.01
C THR A 460 -7.94 -12.98 -17.28
N ASP A 461 -8.20 -13.26 -18.56
CA ASP A 461 -9.30 -14.14 -19.00
C ASP A 461 -8.82 -15.17 -20.02
N SER A 462 -9.68 -15.96 -20.66
CA SER A 462 -9.21 -16.97 -21.63
C SER A 462 -8.64 -16.36 -22.92
N ILE A 463 -7.77 -17.07 -23.65
CA ILE A 463 -7.35 -16.66 -24.99
C ILE A 463 -8.51 -16.67 -25.99
N GLN A 464 -8.43 -15.81 -27.01
CA GLN A 464 -9.37 -15.75 -28.11
C GLN A 464 -8.78 -16.37 -29.39
N SER A 465 -9.62 -16.53 -30.42
CA SER A 465 -9.14 -17.06 -31.71
C SER A 465 -8.02 -16.19 -32.29
N GLY A 466 -6.93 -16.83 -32.70
CA GLY A 466 -5.73 -16.25 -33.29
C GLY A 466 -4.64 -15.82 -32.31
N ASP A 467 -4.88 -15.84 -31.00
CA ASP A 467 -3.81 -15.67 -30.01
C ASP A 467 -2.79 -16.81 -30.10
N ARG A 468 -3.29 -18.05 -30.32
CA ARG A 468 -2.47 -19.22 -30.59
C ARG A 468 -3.06 -20.08 -31.72
N PRO A 469 -2.75 -19.76 -33.00
CA PRO A 469 -3.44 -20.34 -34.17
C PRO A 469 -3.42 -21.87 -34.28
N ILE A 470 -2.45 -22.57 -33.67
CA ILE A 470 -2.42 -24.04 -33.65
C ILE A 470 -3.58 -24.66 -32.85
N LEU A 471 -4.15 -23.93 -31.87
CA LEU A 471 -5.24 -24.39 -31.01
C LEU A 471 -6.63 -23.82 -31.38
N ASP A 472 -6.74 -22.87 -32.33
CA ASP A 472 -8.02 -22.30 -32.80
C ASP A 472 -9.09 -23.34 -33.15
N GLN A 473 -8.71 -24.43 -33.82
CA GLN A 473 -9.63 -25.52 -34.21
C GLN A 473 -10.17 -26.32 -33.01
N ALA A 474 -9.57 -26.17 -31.84
CA ALA A 474 -9.90 -26.92 -30.63
C ALA A 474 -10.40 -26.03 -29.48
N LEU A 475 -10.18 -24.71 -29.51
CA LEU A 475 -10.72 -23.78 -28.51
C LEU A 475 -12.25 -23.91 -28.36
N GLY A 476 -12.99 -24.07 -29.47
CA GLY A 476 -14.45 -24.26 -29.43
C GLY A 476 -14.93 -25.52 -28.67
N ASN A 477 -14.02 -26.40 -28.26
CA ASN A 477 -14.37 -27.62 -27.51
C ASN A 477 -14.81 -27.35 -26.06
N PHE A 478 -14.53 -26.16 -25.51
CA PHE A 478 -14.90 -25.80 -24.13
C PHE A 478 -16.39 -25.57 -23.92
N GLU A 479 -17.18 -25.24 -24.96
CA GLU A 479 -18.65 -25.19 -24.87
C GLU A 479 -19.26 -26.50 -24.32
N ARG A 480 -18.56 -27.63 -24.50
CA ARG A 480 -18.97 -28.96 -24.00
C ARG A 480 -18.76 -29.16 -22.50
N MET A 481 -18.12 -28.23 -21.80
CA MET A 481 -17.95 -28.20 -20.34
C MET A 481 -19.15 -27.57 -19.59
N ASN A 482 -20.24 -27.27 -20.30
CA ASN A 482 -21.35 -26.44 -19.79
C ASN A 482 -20.94 -24.97 -19.55
N GLU A 483 -20.13 -24.43 -20.46
CA GLU A 483 -19.70 -23.03 -20.55
C GLU A 483 -20.39 -22.41 -21.79
N PRO A 484 -21.69 -22.05 -21.69
CA PRO A 484 -22.53 -21.78 -22.87
C PRO A 484 -22.17 -20.49 -23.62
N TYR A 485 -21.30 -19.65 -23.07
CA TYR A 485 -20.88 -18.37 -23.67
C TYR A 485 -19.48 -18.43 -24.29
N TYR A 486 -18.73 -19.53 -24.09
CA TYR A 486 -17.31 -19.60 -24.44
C TYR A 486 -17.02 -19.39 -25.94
N GLY A 487 -17.75 -20.05 -26.84
CA GLY A 487 -17.50 -19.85 -28.28
C GLY A 487 -17.94 -18.48 -28.79
N ASP A 488 -18.91 -17.82 -28.13
CA ASP A 488 -19.21 -16.42 -28.41
C ASP A 488 -18.11 -15.49 -27.89
N PHE A 489 -17.49 -15.83 -26.76
CA PHE A 489 -16.31 -15.16 -26.22
C PHE A 489 -15.10 -15.22 -27.17
N LEU A 490 -14.79 -16.39 -27.75
CA LEU A 490 -13.67 -16.56 -28.70
C LEU A 490 -13.70 -15.61 -29.92
N ARG A 491 -14.87 -15.07 -30.27
CA ARG A 491 -15.12 -14.25 -31.46
C ARG A 491 -15.60 -12.83 -31.12
N ASP A 492 -15.49 -12.40 -29.88
CA ASP A 492 -15.94 -11.08 -29.45
C ASP A 492 -14.82 -10.04 -29.50
N ASP A 493 -15.19 -8.78 -29.70
CA ASP A 493 -14.28 -7.64 -29.65
C ASP A 493 -14.17 -7.16 -28.20
N LEU A 494 -13.47 -7.94 -27.36
CA LEU A 494 -13.31 -7.66 -25.93
C LEU A 494 -12.72 -6.28 -25.71
N VAL A 495 -11.59 -6.00 -26.38
CA VAL A 495 -10.88 -4.72 -26.31
C VAL A 495 -11.79 -3.56 -26.70
N GLY A 496 -12.54 -3.72 -27.79
CA GLY A 496 -13.49 -2.70 -28.24
C GLY A 496 -14.65 -2.44 -27.29
N HIS A 497 -14.94 -3.29 -26.30
CA HIS A 497 -15.92 -2.95 -25.25
C HIS A 497 -15.35 -1.97 -24.23
N PHE A 498 -14.07 -2.10 -23.89
CA PHE A 498 -13.35 -1.20 -22.97
C PHE A 498 -12.93 0.11 -23.66
N GLU A 499 -12.48 0.06 -24.92
CA GLU A 499 -12.15 1.27 -25.71
C GLU A 499 -13.34 2.22 -25.85
N LYS A 500 -14.56 1.69 -25.97
CA LYS A 500 -15.81 2.49 -26.00
C LYS A 500 -16.07 3.26 -24.69
N GLN A 501 -15.42 2.88 -23.59
CA GLN A 501 -15.48 3.57 -22.30
C GLN A 501 -14.29 4.53 -22.08
N GLY A 502 -13.41 4.68 -23.07
CA GLY A 502 -12.22 5.54 -23.02
C GLY A 502 -10.96 4.89 -22.42
N LEU A 503 -11.00 3.63 -22.00
CA LEU A 503 -9.80 2.88 -21.62
C LEU A 503 -8.93 2.62 -22.85
N GLN A 504 -7.61 2.63 -22.71
CA GLN A 504 -6.67 2.32 -23.80
C GLN A 504 -5.89 1.04 -23.51
N PRO A 505 -5.72 0.15 -24.50
CA PRO A 505 -4.75 -0.95 -24.48
C PRO A 505 -3.37 -0.48 -24.06
N LYS A 506 -2.73 -1.21 -23.12
CA LYS A 506 -1.37 -0.91 -22.66
C LYS A 506 -0.42 -2.08 -22.91
N THR A 507 -0.54 -3.16 -22.14
CA THR A 507 0.38 -4.30 -22.22
C THR A 507 -0.40 -5.60 -22.35
N LYS A 508 0.06 -6.50 -23.22
CA LYS A 508 -0.47 -7.86 -23.40
C LYS A 508 0.58 -8.89 -22.99
N ILE A 509 0.20 -9.83 -22.13
CA ILE A 509 1.06 -10.90 -21.60
C ILE A 509 0.32 -12.25 -21.76
N PHE A 510 1.04 -13.32 -22.08
CA PHE A 510 0.49 -14.68 -22.23
C PHE A 510 1.14 -15.69 -21.28
N GLU A 511 0.41 -16.76 -20.95
CA GLU A 511 0.95 -17.97 -20.31
C GLU A 511 0.36 -19.23 -21.00
N GLY A 512 0.99 -20.41 -20.88
CA GLY A 512 0.90 -21.48 -21.89
C GLY A 512 -0.33 -22.42 -21.94
N GLU A 513 -0.75 -22.83 -23.15
CA GLU A 513 -2.16 -23.22 -23.49
C GLU A 513 -2.44 -24.67 -23.98
N SER A 514 -3.69 -25.17 -23.84
CA SER A 514 -4.11 -26.56 -24.19
C SER A 514 -5.61 -26.66 -24.59
N ASN A 515 -6.13 -27.69 -25.27
CA ASN A 515 -5.55 -28.90 -25.88
C ASN A 515 -6.34 -29.32 -27.15
N LYS A 516 -5.67 -29.91 -28.15
CA LYS A 516 -6.27 -30.17 -29.48
C LYS A 516 -7.30 -31.32 -29.55
N TYR A 517 -7.37 -32.17 -28.53
CA TYR A 517 -8.29 -33.31 -28.49
C TYR A 517 -8.96 -33.39 -27.11
N HIS A 518 -10.29 -33.45 -27.10
CA HIS A 518 -11.15 -33.25 -25.93
C HIS A 518 -10.67 -33.90 -24.62
N SER A 519 -10.21 -33.08 -23.67
CA SER A 519 -10.99 -32.71 -22.47
C SER A 519 -10.10 -31.92 -21.51
N GLU A 520 -10.63 -30.84 -20.92
CA GLU A 520 -10.09 -30.17 -19.73
C GLU A 520 -8.75 -29.38 -19.91
N GLY A 521 -8.82 -28.03 -19.87
CA GLY A 521 -7.67 -27.13 -19.64
C GLY A 521 -7.71 -25.76 -20.36
N VAL A 522 -8.46 -24.76 -19.86
CA VAL A 522 -8.61 -23.39 -20.42
C VAL A 522 -7.46 -22.43 -20.03
N ILE A 523 -6.81 -21.77 -20.99
CA ILE A 523 -5.69 -20.84 -20.71
C ILE A 523 -5.94 -19.43 -21.27
N MET A 524 -5.01 -18.51 -20.98
CA MET A 524 -5.16 -17.14 -20.50
C MET A 524 -4.53 -16.05 -21.38
N THR A 525 -5.23 -14.92 -21.50
CA THR A 525 -4.79 -13.61 -21.99
C THR A 525 -4.80 -12.59 -20.84
N VAL A 526 -3.70 -11.87 -20.64
CA VAL A 526 -3.64 -10.67 -19.79
C VAL A 526 -3.79 -9.42 -20.66
N MET A 527 -4.80 -8.61 -20.38
CA MET A 527 -4.95 -7.25 -20.90
C MET A 527 -4.74 -6.25 -19.77
N GLY A 528 -3.62 -5.52 -19.79
CA GLY A 528 -3.45 -4.30 -19.01
C GLY A 528 -3.97 -3.10 -19.80
N MET A 529 -4.81 -2.26 -19.19
CA MET A 529 -5.33 -1.02 -19.79
C MET A 529 -5.20 0.17 -18.85
N ILE A 530 -4.71 1.29 -19.38
CA ILE A 530 -4.70 2.60 -18.70
C ILE A 530 -5.27 3.64 -19.68
N GLN A 531 -6.17 4.48 -19.19
CA GLN A 531 -6.74 5.59 -19.93
C GLN A 531 -5.67 6.65 -20.27
N TYR A 532 -5.59 7.11 -21.52
CA TYR A 532 -5.06 8.44 -21.82
C TYR A 532 -6.20 9.46 -21.78
N SER A 533 -5.97 10.60 -21.12
CA SER A 533 -6.85 11.75 -21.13
C SER A 533 -7.19 12.19 -22.55
N ASP A 534 -8.49 12.32 -22.87
CA ASP A 534 -8.97 12.80 -24.16
C ASP A 534 -8.18 14.05 -24.63
N PRO A 535 -7.63 14.08 -25.87
CA PRO A 535 -6.99 15.28 -26.40
C PRO A 535 -7.94 16.47 -26.61
N SER A 536 -9.27 16.28 -26.64
CA SER A 536 -10.24 17.39 -26.51
C SER A 536 -10.55 17.78 -25.06
N VAL A 537 -10.19 16.95 -24.06
CA VAL A 537 -9.85 17.39 -22.70
C VAL A 537 -8.39 17.86 -22.70
N GLN A 538 -8.15 18.92 -23.50
CA GLN A 538 -7.06 19.87 -23.27
C GLN A 538 -7.29 20.73 -22.01
N GLY A 539 -7.93 20.15 -20.98
CA GLY A 539 -7.59 20.43 -19.60
C GLY A 539 -6.20 19.85 -19.35
N SER A 540 -5.18 20.56 -19.84
CA SER A 540 -3.81 20.30 -19.47
C SER A 540 -3.71 20.14 -17.94
N ILE A 541 -2.75 19.35 -17.44
CA ILE A 541 -2.04 19.80 -16.24
C ILE A 541 -1.26 21.02 -16.70
N GLU A 542 -2.00 22.12 -16.86
CA GLU A 542 -1.47 23.46 -16.96
C GLU A 542 -0.51 23.52 -15.78
N ARG A 543 0.78 23.81 -16.02
CA ARG A 543 1.65 24.24 -14.91
C ARG A 543 0.82 25.30 -14.21
N PRO A 544 0.35 25.07 -12.97
CA PRO A 544 -0.84 25.76 -12.51
C PRO A 544 -0.54 27.24 -12.68
N SER A 545 -1.45 27.96 -13.35
CA SER A 545 -1.20 29.33 -13.81
C SER A 545 -0.51 30.14 -12.72
N LYS A 546 0.30 31.15 -13.05
CA LYS A 546 1.04 31.89 -12.00
C LYS A 546 0.09 32.37 -10.90
N GLU A 547 -1.14 32.65 -11.27
CA GLU A 547 -2.32 32.93 -10.47
C GLU A 547 -2.74 31.72 -9.60
N CYS A 548 -2.95 30.52 -10.16
CA CYS A 548 -3.27 29.29 -9.41
C CYS A 548 -2.13 28.84 -8.47
N LEU A 549 -0.87 28.83 -8.92
CA LEU A 549 0.29 28.58 -8.05
C LEU A 549 0.38 29.62 -6.93
N SER A 550 0.16 30.90 -7.23
CA SER A 550 0.13 31.95 -6.20
C SER A 550 -1.01 31.74 -5.22
N GLN A 551 -2.21 31.39 -5.68
CA GLN A 551 -3.35 31.07 -4.80
C GLN A 551 -3.07 29.86 -3.90
N LEU A 552 -2.44 28.80 -4.43
CA LEU A 552 -2.05 27.63 -3.64
C LEU A 552 -1.00 28.01 -2.58
N ILE A 553 0.05 28.74 -2.96
CA ILE A 553 1.08 29.22 -2.02
C ILE A 553 0.47 30.14 -0.94
N GLN A 554 -0.45 31.04 -1.32
CA GLN A 554 -1.18 31.90 -0.39
C GLN A 554 -2.05 31.09 0.58
N ARG A 555 -2.83 30.12 0.07
CA ARG A 555 -3.66 29.24 0.90
C ARG A 555 -2.81 28.43 1.88
N ILE A 556 -1.69 27.85 1.42
CA ILE A 556 -0.77 27.13 2.28
C ILE A 556 -0.25 28.09 3.36
N ARG A 557 0.37 29.22 2.99
CA ARG A 557 0.95 30.20 3.93
C ARG A 557 -0.03 30.69 5.01
N ILE A 558 -1.31 30.84 4.69
CA ILE A 558 -2.34 31.33 5.64
C ILE A 558 -2.90 30.21 6.53
N ASN A 559 -3.05 28.98 6.00
CA ASN A 559 -3.75 27.88 6.69
C ASN A 559 -2.80 26.83 7.30
N SER A 560 -1.49 27.04 7.20
CA SER A 560 -0.47 26.13 7.71
C SER A 560 0.04 26.55 9.08
N PHE A 561 0.37 25.57 9.92
CA PHE A 561 0.94 25.77 11.24
C PHE A 561 2.45 25.51 11.21
N SER A 562 3.24 26.32 11.92
CA SER A 562 4.66 25.99 12.17
C SER A 562 4.72 24.74 13.05
N LEU A 563 5.39 23.70 12.56
CA LEU A 563 5.63 22.47 13.31
C LEU A 563 6.82 22.72 14.25
N CYS A 564 6.55 22.88 15.53
CA CYS A 564 7.59 23.10 16.54
C CYS A 564 7.67 21.94 17.53
N ASP A 565 8.88 21.65 18.02
CA ASP A 565 9.03 20.88 19.27
C ASP A 565 8.53 21.67 20.48
N GLY A 566 8.69 21.07 21.66
CA GLY A 566 8.36 21.70 22.92
C GLY A 566 9.33 22.78 23.42
N GLU A 567 10.48 23.00 22.77
CA GLU A 567 11.34 24.18 22.97
C GLU A 567 11.00 25.31 21.96
N PHE A 568 9.93 25.13 21.17
CA PHE A 568 9.43 26.00 20.10
C PHE A 568 10.33 26.09 18.85
N VAL A 569 11.29 25.19 18.67
CA VAL A 569 12.14 25.13 17.48
C VAL A 569 11.32 24.60 16.29
N SER A 570 11.25 25.38 15.21
CA SER A 570 10.42 25.05 14.05
C SER A 570 11.12 24.11 13.07
N TYR A 571 10.59 22.90 12.89
CA TYR A 571 11.06 21.88 11.94
C TYR A 571 10.49 22.04 10.53
N GLY A 572 9.38 22.77 10.39
CA GLY A 572 8.70 22.91 9.10
C GLY A 572 7.28 23.44 9.25
N VAL A 573 6.44 23.13 8.27
CA VAL A 573 5.06 23.64 8.19
C VAL A 573 4.08 22.52 7.88
N GLY A 574 2.98 22.45 8.63
CA GLY A 574 1.97 21.40 8.53
C GLY A 574 0.58 21.94 8.24
N LEU A 575 -0.19 21.23 7.40
CA LEU A 575 -1.58 21.55 7.07
C LEU A 575 -2.53 20.58 7.75
N TYR A 576 -3.28 21.07 8.72
CA TYR A 576 -4.21 20.27 9.52
C TYR A 576 -5.64 20.72 9.23
N TYR A 577 -6.34 20.01 8.33
CA TYR A 577 -7.64 20.43 7.80
C TYR A 577 -8.69 20.77 8.86
N PRO A 578 -8.98 19.97 9.90
CA PRO A 578 -9.97 20.37 10.91
C PRO A 578 -9.49 21.54 11.81
N ALA A 579 -8.18 21.75 11.93
CA ALA A 579 -7.61 22.79 12.79
C ALA A 579 -7.54 24.17 12.11
N ASN A 580 -7.45 24.23 10.78
CA ASN A 580 -7.33 25.50 10.04
C ASN A 580 -8.59 26.39 10.10
N PHE A 581 -9.72 25.85 10.56
CA PHE A 581 -10.96 26.61 10.81
C PHE A 581 -10.94 27.39 12.13
N MET A 582 -9.96 27.18 13.03
CA MET A 582 -9.88 27.91 14.29
C MET A 582 -9.40 29.35 14.06
N ASN A 583 -10.25 30.32 14.39
CA ASN A 583 -9.97 31.74 14.19
C ASN A 583 -8.97 32.29 15.22
N HIS A 584 -8.48 33.50 14.94
CA HIS A 584 -7.57 34.20 15.83
C HIS A 584 -8.29 34.98 16.94
N SER A 585 -7.81 34.85 18.17
CA SER A 585 -7.98 35.86 19.20
C SER A 585 -6.66 36.14 19.93
N CYS A 586 -6.38 37.41 20.28
CA CYS A 586 -5.29 37.73 21.21
C CYS A 586 -5.65 37.45 22.67
N ARG A 587 -6.89 37.00 22.92
CA ARG A 587 -7.34 36.32 24.13
C ARG A 587 -7.92 34.97 23.67
N PRO A 588 -7.07 33.99 23.32
CA PRO A 588 -7.52 32.67 22.88
C PRO A 588 -8.20 31.92 24.03
N ASN A 589 -8.96 30.88 23.70
CA ASN A 589 -9.54 29.92 24.67
C ASN A 589 -9.00 28.49 24.49
N ALA A 590 -8.23 28.26 23.42
CA ALA A 590 -7.50 27.02 23.18
C ALA A 590 -6.05 27.28 22.75
N ILE A 591 -5.20 26.27 22.91
CA ILE A 591 -3.81 26.25 22.44
C ILE A 591 -3.56 25.01 21.59
N GLN A 592 -2.81 25.17 20.49
CA GLN A 592 -2.34 24.08 19.64
C GLN A 592 -0.94 23.61 20.07
N THR A 593 -0.74 22.29 20.12
CA THR A 593 0.55 21.63 20.40
C THR A 593 0.80 20.50 19.40
N PHE A 594 2.06 20.06 19.25
CA PHE A 594 2.45 18.99 18.34
C PHE A 594 3.02 17.79 19.10
N LEU A 595 2.56 16.58 18.77
CA LEU A 595 3.16 15.34 19.28
C LEU A 595 3.91 14.63 18.17
N PHE A 596 5.19 14.36 18.42
CA PHE A 596 6.08 13.63 17.52
C PHE A 596 6.21 12.19 17.99
N HIS A 597 5.88 11.24 17.12
CA HIS A 597 6.05 9.81 17.38
C HIS A 597 6.96 9.20 16.30
N GLN A 598 7.89 8.32 16.70
CA GLN A 598 8.86 7.74 15.77
C GLN A 598 8.14 6.96 14.65
N GLY A 599 8.44 7.33 13.39
CA GLY A 599 7.85 6.71 12.21
C GLY A 599 6.42 7.17 11.87
N GLN A 600 5.92 8.21 12.51
CA GLN A 600 4.60 8.81 12.22
C GLN A 600 4.72 10.30 11.93
N LEU A 601 3.71 10.88 11.26
CA LEU A 601 3.61 12.33 11.12
C LEU A 601 3.29 13.00 12.46
N PRO A 602 3.74 14.24 12.71
CA PRO A 602 3.37 14.97 13.91
C PRO A 602 1.86 15.17 13.98
N SER A 603 1.24 14.86 15.11
CA SER A 603 -0.19 15.11 15.34
C SER A 603 -0.40 16.48 15.99
N LEU A 604 -1.40 17.23 15.54
CA LEU A 604 -1.80 18.50 16.14
C LEU A 604 -2.88 18.23 17.20
N HIS A 605 -2.57 18.58 18.44
CA HIS A 605 -3.49 18.54 19.57
C HIS A 605 -4.01 19.94 19.89
N VAL A 606 -5.30 20.06 20.22
CA VAL A 606 -5.94 21.32 20.62
C VAL A 606 -6.43 21.17 22.05
N THR A 607 -5.84 21.92 22.97
CA THR A 607 -6.19 21.91 24.39
C THR A 607 -6.96 23.19 24.73
N ALA A 608 -8.23 23.07 25.11
CA ALA A 608 -8.97 24.16 25.74
C ALA A 608 -8.46 24.37 27.18
N PHE A 609 -8.30 25.62 27.61
CA PHE A 609 -7.87 25.98 28.98
C PHE A 609 -8.94 26.77 29.75
N GLU A 610 -10.11 26.97 29.15
CA GLU A 610 -11.34 27.42 29.80
C GLU A 610 -12.54 26.63 29.21
N ASP A 611 -13.68 26.63 29.91
CA ASP A 611 -14.90 25.98 29.42
C ASP A 611 -15.43 26.70 28.17
N ILE A 612 -15.52 25.99 27.04
CA ILE A 612 -16.04 26.53 25.77
C ILE A 612 -17.51 26.13 25.63
N GLY A 613 -18.41 27.11 25.64
CA GLY A 613 -19.85 26.90 25.52
C GLY A 613 -20.29 26.44 24.12
N CYS A 614 -21.48 25.84 24.02
CA CYS A 614 -22.08 25.56 22.72
C CYS A 614 -22.31 26.88 21.94
N HIS A 615 -21.97 26.89 20.65
CA HIS A 615 -21.93 28.07 19.78
C HIS A 615 -20.88 29.14 20.12
N GLN A 616 -19.99 28.90 21.09
CA GLN A 616 -18.80 29.72 21.28
C GLN A 616 -17.70 29.28 20.29
N GLU A 617 -16.97 30.24 19.74
CA GLU A 617 -15.88 29.96 18.79
C GLU A 617 -14.64 29.42 19.51
N ILE A 618 -13.93 28.48 18.86
CA ILE A 618 -12.62 28.02 19.30
C ILE A 618 -11.57 28.94 18.66
N CYS A 619 -10.88 29.71 19.50
CA CYS A 619 -9.91 30.70 19.08
C CYS A 619 -8.52 30.36 19.62
N ILE A 620 -7.53 30.37 18.72
CA ILE A 620 -6.10 30.23 19.02
C ILE A 620 -5.38 31.57 18.78
N SER A 621 -4.10 31.67 19.17
CA SER A 621 -3.28 32.82 18.78
C SER A 621 -2.43 32.53 17.55
N TYR A 622 -2.42 33.45 16.58
CA TYR A 622 -1.58 33.43 15.38
C TYR A 622 -0.29 34.27 15.56
N THR A 623 -0.12 34.89 16.73
CA THR A 623 0.94 35.85 17.09
C THR A 623 1.29 35.67 18.58
N ASP A 624 2.47 36.10 19.02
CA ASP A 624 2.79 36.12 20.45
C ASP A 624 1.90 37.11 21.20
N THR A 625 1.03 36.60 22.10
CA THR A 625 0.17 37.43 22.94
C THR A 625 0.95 38.25 23.98
N SER A 626 2.22 37.91 24.27
CA SER A 626 3.08 38.69 25.16
C SER A 626 3.51 40.03 24.55
N CYS A 627 3.54 40.16 23.21
CA CYS A 627 4.07 41.36 22.56
C CYS A 627 3.07 42.55 22.53
N PRO A 628 3.57 43.81 22.42
CA PRO A 628 2.75 45.01 22.29
C PRO A 628 1.74 44.94 21.15
N THR A 629 0.60 45.62 21.34
CA THR A 629 -0.54 45.58 20.40
C THR A 629 -0.15 45.99 18.98
N HIS A 630 0.73 46.99 18.81
CA HIS A 630 1.12 47.43 17.46
C HIS A 630 1.95 46.36 16.72
N ILE A 631 2.71 45.52 17.43
CA ILE A 631 3.47 44.41 16.83
C ILE A 631 2.51 43.29 16.43
N ARG A 632 1.57 42.92 17.32
CA ARG A 632 0.49 41.96 16.99
C ARG A 632 -0.30 42.39 15.77
N GLN A 633 -0.77 43.65 15.72
CA GLN A 633 -1.51 44.17 14.58
C GLN A 633 -0.67 44.16 13.29
N GLU A 634 0.62 44.52 13.37
CA GLU A 634 1.50 44.50 12.20
C GLU A 634 1.76 43.08 11.69
N GLN A 635 1.98 42.10 12.58
CA GLN A 635 2.13 40.69 12.24
C GLN A 635 0.85 40.10 11.62
N LEU A 636 -0.31 40.40 12.20
CA LEU A 636 -1.61 39.95 11.66
C LEU A 636 -1.90 40.59 10.30
N ARG A 637 -1.61 41.89 10.13
CA ARG A 637 -1.80 42.62 8.88
C ARG A 637 -0.85 42.17 7.77
N SER A 638 0.40 41.81 8.11
CA SER A 638 1.43 41.41 7.14
C SER A 638 1.39 39.93 6.75
N ASN A 639 0.94 39.04 7.65
CA ASN A 639 0.87 37.60 7.39
C ASN A 639 -0.54 37.08 7.08
N TYR A 640 -1.58 37.68 7.67
CA TYR A 640 -2.97 37.21 7.59
C TYR A 640 -3.95 38.26 7.03
N PHE A 641 -3.46 39.46 6.70
CA PHE A 641 -4.20 40.53 6.00
C PHE A 641 -5.43 41.10 6.72
N PHE A 642 -5.52 40.97 8.06
CA PHE A 642 -6.60 41.56 8.86
C PHE A 642 -6.07 42.31 10.09
N ASN A 643 -6.93 43.14 10.70
CA ASN A 643 -6.68 43.81 11.99
C ASN A 643 -7.58 43.18 13.06
N CYS A 644 -7.02 42.79 14.21
CA CYS A 644 -7.79 42.19 15.30
C CYS A 644 -8.51 43.26 16.14
N GLN A 645 -9.76 43.03 16.52
CA GLN A 645 -10.58 43.99 17.29
C GLN A 645 -10.96 43.49 18.70
N CYS A 646 -10.36 42.38 19.16
CA CYS A 646 -10.65 41.82 20.48
C CYS A 646 -10.26 42.76 21.65
N ASP A 647 -10.81 42.52 22.84
CA ASP A 647 -10.56 43.34 24.04
C ASP A 647 -9.07 43.47 24.38
N ALA A 648 -8.27 42.43 24.14
CA ALA A 648 -6.83 42.44 24.37
C ALA A 648 -6.03 43.30 23.36
N CYS A 649 -6.66 43.77 22.28
CA CYS A 649 -6.13 44.82 21.40
C CYS A 649 -6.60 46.22 21.83
N ASN A 650 -7.74 46.33 22.51
CA ASN A 650 -8.29 47.60 23.00
C ASN A 650 -7.75 47.99 24.38
N ASP A 651 -7.12 47.08 25.13
CA ASP A 651 -6.49 47.37 26.42
C ASP A 651 -5.18 48.18 26.29
N ILE A 652 -5.36 49.51 26.25
CA ILE A 652 -4.26 50.50 26.28
C ILE A 652 -3.41 50.38 27.56
N GLN A 653 -3.96 49.94 28.70
CA GLN A 653 -3.20 49.87 29.94
C GLN A 653 -2.21 48.71 29.93
N THR A 654 -2.65 47.51 29.54
CA THR A 654 -1.76 46.35 29.39
C THR A 654 -0.74 46.59 28.28
N ASN A 655 -1.16 47.17 27.15
CA ASN A 655 -0.23 47.57 26.08
C ASN A 655 0.85 48.55 26.58
N THR A 656 0.45 49.55 27.38
CA THR A 656 1.38 50.49 28.01
C THR A 656 2.39 49.78 28.92
N ARG A 657 1.96 48.78 29.70
CA ARG A 657 2.88 47.98 30.55
C ARG A 657 3.90 47.22 29.70
N LYS A 658 3.44 46.56 28.62
CA LYS A 658 4.26 45.80 27.67
C LYS A 658 5.34 46.64 26.98
N ILE A 659 5.03 47.89 26.62
CA ILE A 659 6.06 48.82 26.11
C ILE A 659 7.00 49.26 27.24
N GLY A 660 6.47 49.62 28.41
CA GLY A 660 7.27 49.75 29.64
C GLY A 660 8.30 50.88 29.68
N LEU A 661 8.11 51.98 28.94
CA LEU A 661 9.03 53.13 28.91
C LEU A 661 9.33 53.71 30.32
N LYS A 662 10.59 54.06 30.58
CA LYS A 662 11.02 54.91 31.70
C LYS A 662 11.01 56.37 31.28
N CYS A 663 10.59 57.28 32.16
CA CYS A 663 10.73 58.71 31.89
C CYS A 663 12.20 59.16 32.02
N PRO A 664 12.84 59.78 30.99
CA PRO A 664 14.24 60.19 31.09
C PRO A 664 14.50 61.21 32.22
N THR A 665 13.56 62.12 32.44
CA THR A 665 13.63 63.16 33.48
C THR A 665 13.35 62.61 34.87
N CYS A 666 12.30 61.78 35.00
CA CYS A 666 11.67 61.50 36.29
C CYS A 666 11.91 60.07 36.79
N ARG A 667 12.47 59.20 35.93
CA ARG A 667 12.83 57.76 36.04
C ARG A 667 11.72 56.81 36.52
N ASN A 668 11.00 57.18 37.58
CA ASN A 668 9.95 56.39 38.23
C ASN A 668 8.52 56.83 37.84
N GLY A 669 8.37 57.86 37.01
CA GLY A 669 7.05 58.27 36.52
C GLY A 669 6.51 57.30 35.48
N ARG A 670 5.26 56.83 35.65
CA ARG A 670 4.56 55.99 34.66
C ARG A 670 4.43 56.78 33.35
N VAL A 671 4.86 56.16 32.26
CA VAL A 671 4.71 56.67 30.90
C VAL A 671 3.54 55.92 30.28
N ILE A 672 2.57 56.64 29.75
CA ILE A 672 1.37 56.10 29.10
C ILE A 672 1.38 56.40 27.61
N ILE A 673 0.73 55.53 26.83
CA ILE A 673 0.28 55.89 25.47
C ILE A 673 -0.79 56.96 25.64
N TRP A 674 -0.67 58.07 24.91
CA TRP A 674 -1.57 59.20 25.01
C TRP A 674 -2.30 59.44 23.69
N THR A 675 -3.62 59.31 23.72
CA THR A 675 -4.55 59.53 22.62
C THR A 675 -5.70 60.43 23.05
N GLU A 676 -6.28 61.16 22.10
CA GLU A 676 -7.49 61.96 22.33
C GLU A 676 -8.78 61.11 22.28
N SER A 677 -8.68 59.85 21.85
CA SER A 677 -9.73 58.84 21.85
C SER A 677 -9.32 57.60 22.66
N SER A 678 -10.28 56.88 23.23
CA SER A 678 -10.08 55.59 23.91
C SER A 678 -9.69 54.43 22.98
N THR A 679 -9.69 54.64 21.66
CA THR A 679 -9.24 53.69 20.64
C THR A 679 -8.06 54.25 19.85
N MET A 680 -6.97 53.49 19.70
CA MET A 680 -5.87 53.81 18.80
C MET A 680 -6.25 53.48 17.34
N PRO A 681 -6.36 54.44 16.41
CA PRO A 681 -6.56 54.15 14.99
C PRO A 681 -5.30 53.51 14.40
N ALA A 682 -5.47 52.57 13.47
CA ALA A 682 -4.36 52.02 12.69
C ALA A 682 -3.66 53.17 11.92
N GLY A 683 -2.34 53.30 12.09
CA GLY A 683 -1.53 54.36 11.47
C GLY A 683 -1.37 55.66 12.27
N ALA A 684 -1.99 55.81 13.45
CA ALA A 684 -1.76 56.97 14.30
C ALA A 684 -0.34 56.96 14.90
N SER A 685 0.37 58.09 14.80
CA SER A 685 1.71 58.23 15.40
C SER A 685 1.65 58.08 16.92
N ARG A 686 2.29 57.04 17.46
CA ARG A 686 2.36 56.71 18.89
C ARG A 686 2.89 57.92 19.69
N ARG A 687 2.03 58.62 20.45
CA ARG A 687 2.42 59.68 21.39
C ARG A 687 2.49 59.11 22.80
N TYR A 688 3.51 59.52 23.55
CA TYR A 688 3.71 59.08 24.92
C TYR A 688 3.67 60.27 25.88
N ARG A 689 3.21 60.06 27.11
CA ARG A 689 3.18 61.10 28.16
C ARG A 689 3.58 60.51 29.51
N CYS A 690 4.46 61.19 30.23
CA CYS A 690 4.71 60.87 31.64
C CYS A 690 3.62 61.46 32.54
N GLU A 691 2.93 60.63 33.31
CA GLU A 691 1.88 61.06 34.24
C GLU A 691 2.45 61.90 35.40
N LYS A 692 3.67 61.62 35.85
CA LYS A 692 4.29 62.30 37.00
C LYS A 692 4.75 63.74 36.70
N CYS A 693 5.23 64.00 35.48
CA CYS A 693 5.92 65.25 35.15
C CYS A 693 5.62 65.79 33.74
N GLY A 694 4.57 65.29 33.09
CA GLY A 694 4.01 65.86 31.87
C GLY A 694 4.84 65.70 30.58
N ARG A 695 6.12 65.32 30.65
CA ARG A 695 7.01 65.15 29.48
C ARG A 695 6.36 64.28 28.40
N THR A 696 6.40 64.77 27.16
CA THR A 696 5.89 64.12 25.95
C THR A 696 6.97 63.81 24.91
N ASP A 697 8.15 64.43 25.01
CA ASP A 697 9.30 64.06 24.18
C ASP A 697 9.95 62.77 24.69
N PHE A 698 9.91 61.74 23.85
CA PHE A 698 10.57 60.44 24.03
C PHE A 698 11.35 60.02 22.77
N ALA A 699 11.61 60.95 21.83
CA ALA A 699 12.11 60.61 20.50
C ALA A 699 13.38 59.71 20.50
N PRO A 700 14.41 59.94 21.35
CA PRO A 700 15.59 59.07 21.38
C PRO A 700 15.27 57.62 21.76
N THR A 701 14.35 57.41 22.71
CA THR A 701 13.92 56.06 23.10
C THR A 701 13.02 55.44 22.03
N CYS A 702 12.18 56.21 21.37
CA CYS A 702 11.38 55.73 20.25
C CYS A 702 12.25 55.26 19.07
N SER A 703 13.34 55.97 18.76
CA SER A 703 14.31 55.53 17.75
C SER A 703 14.98 54.20 18.12
N LEU A 704 15.29 53.97 19.40
CA LEU A 704 15.84 52.70 19.87
C LEU A 704 14.81 51.56 19.78
N LEU A 705 13.55 51.80 20.15
CA LEU A 705 12.47 50.83 19.95
C LEU A 705 12.31 50.50 18.46
N GLN A 706 12.35 51.50 17.57
CA GLN A 706 12.24 51.29 16.13
C GLN A 706 13.43 50.49 15.57
N ALA A 707 14.65 50.74 16.06
CA ALA A 707 15.83 49.96 15.68
C ALA A 707 15.67 48.48 16.07
N PHE A 708 15.21 48.20 17.29
CA PHE A 708 14.87 46.85 17.72
C PHE A 708 13.75 46.24 16.86
N GLU A 709 12.65 46.96 16.62
CA GLU A 709 11.52 46.51 15.78
C GLU A 709 12.01 46.12 14.37
N ASN A 710 12.97 46.86 13.80
CA ASN A 710 13.55 46.54 12.50
C ASN A 710 14.35 45.22 12.52
N HIS A 711 15.23 45.01 13.51
CA HIS A 711 16.01 43.77 13.64
C HIS A 711 15.12 42.56 13.98
N TYR A 712 14.11 42.74 14.83
CA TYR A 712 13.13 41.71 15.16
C TYR A 712 12.36 41.25 13.92
N ASN A 713 11.92 42.18 13.07
CA ASN A 713 11.26 41.85 11.81
C ASN A 713 12.20 41.16 10.80
N SER A 714 13.51 41.44 10.82
CA SER A 714 14.52 40.72 10.04
C SER A 714 15.02 39.44 10.72
N HIS A 715 14.37 38.97 11.79
CA HIS A 715 14.77 37.78 12.56
C HIS A 715 16.25 37.81 13.01
N PHE A 716 16.77 39.01 13.28
CA PHE A 716 18.17 39.30 13.62
C PHE A 716 19.22 38.81 12.59
N ASP A 717 18.81 38.51 11.35
CA ASP A 717 19.72 38.12 10.27
C ASP A 717 20.82 39.20 10.07
N GLY A 718 22.08 38.75 10.05
CA GLY A 718 23.27 39.61 9.99
C GLY A 718 23.61 40.44 11.25
N CYS A 719 22.91 40.27 12.37
CA CYS A 719 23.17 41.00 13.62
C CYS A 719 24.23 40.31 14.48
N SER A 720 25.32 41.00 14.86
CA SER A 720 26.36 40.38 15.70
C SER A 720 25.92 40.25 17.17
N PRO A 721 26.50 39.32 17.96
CA PRO A 721 26.21 39.22 19.40
C PRO A 721 26.53 40.51 20.17
N ASP A 722 27.55 41.27 19.74
CA ASP A 722 27.88 42.58 20.32
C ASP A 722 26.79 43.62 20.03
N ASP A 723 26.21 43.63 18.83
CA ASP A 723 25.08 44.52 18.49
C ASP A 723 23.82 44.16 19.30
N GLN A 724 23.51 42.86 19.43
CA GLN A 724 22.42 42.38 20.30
C GLN A 724 22.62 42.84 21.75
N LEU A 725 23.84 42.75 22.28
CA LEU A 725 24.19 43.22 23.61
C LEU A 725 24.00 44.74 23.75
N GLN A 726 24.44 45.55 22.78
CA GLN A 726 24.22 47.01 22.82
C GLN A 726 22.73 47.37 22.80
N ILE A 727 21.94 46.67 21.97
CA ILE A 727 20.48 46.86 21.89
C ILE A 727 19.83 46.50 23.24
N TYR A 728 20.15 45.34 23.82
CA TYR A 728 19.65 44.94 25.15
C TYR A 728 20.01 45.95 26.24
N LEU A 729 21.27 46.40 26.31
CA LEU A 729 21.73 47.38 27.30
C LEU A 729 21.02 48.73 27.16
N GLY A 730 20.87 49.23 25.92
CA GLY A 730 20.12 50.45 25.63
C GLY A 730 18.66 50.35 26.05
N LEU A 731 18.01 49.22 25.73
CA LEU A 731 16.60 48.98 26.08
C LEU A 731 16.44 48.88 27.60
N LYS A 732 17.31 48.14 28.28
CA LYS A 732 17.36 48.02 29.76
C LYS A 732 17.54 49.37 30.46
N GLN A 733 18.32 50.28 29.88
CA GLN A 733 18.51 51.63 30.43
C GLN A 733 17.24 52.50 30.31
N ASN A 734 16.48 52.36 29.22
CA ASN A 734 15.38 53.26 28.85
C ASN A 734 13.97 52.69 29.07
N CYS A 735 13.84 51.39 29.28
CA CYS A 735 12.59 50.68 29.56
C CYS A 735 12.68 49.91 30.89
N LYS A 736 11.55 49.57 31.49
CA LYS A 736 11.45 48.66 32.64
C LYS A 736 11.94 47.26 32.26
N MET A 737 12.42 46.48 33.23
CA MET A 737 12.78 45.08 33.00
C MET A 737 11.58 44.22 32.56
N SER A 738 10.36 44.56 32.99
CA SER A 738 9.11 43.93 32.54
C SER A 738 8.59 44.43 31.19
N SER A 739 9.36 45.26 30.48
CA SER A 739 9.07 45.61 29.08
C SER A 739 9.33 44.40 28.18
N TRP A 740 8.39 44.10 27.29
CA TRP A 740 8.56 43.05 26.28
C TRP A 740 9.84 43.28 25.46
N PHE A 741 10.18 44.52 25.13
CA PHE A 741 11.41 44.84 24.39
C PHE A 741 12.69 44.42 25.14
N VAL A 742 12.71 44.55 26.47
CA VAL A 742 13.89 44.18 27.28
C VAL A 742 13.95 42.66 27.46
N GLN A 743 12.80 42.01 27.63
CA GLN A 743 12.70 40.56 27.74
C GLN A 743 13.10 39.89 26.42
N GLU A 744 12.53 40.32 25.31
CA GLU A 744 12.82 39.79 23.97
C GLU A 744 14.29 40.01 23.57
N ALA A 745 14.83 41.23 23.70
CA ALA A 745 16.24 41.48 23.41
C ALA A 745 17.19 40.64 24.28
N GLY A 746 16.81 40.36 25.53
CA GLY A 746 17.61 39.51 26.41
C GLY A 746 17.47 38.02 26.10
N GLU A 747 16.31 37.55 25.66
CA GLU A 747 16.12 36.16 25.23
C GLU A 747 16.84 35.84 23.92
N GLN A 748 16.86 36.77 22.96
CA GLN A 748 17.63 36.61 21.72
C GLN A 748 19.14 36.55 22.02
N LEU A 749 19.64 37.43 22.90
CA LEU A 749 21.03 37.41 23.36
C LEU A 749 21.36 36.13 24.17
N LEU A 750 20.43 35.65 24.99
CA LEU A 750 20.55 34.38 25.71
C LEU A 750 20.65 33.20 24.72
N GLN A 751 19.82 33.19 23.68
CA GLN A 751 19.87 32.16 22.66
C GLN A 751 21.20 32.18 21.90
N SER A 752 21.72 33.36 21.52
CA SER A 752 23.04 33.48 20.90
C SER A 752 24.17 32.90 21.78
N HIS A 753 24.12 33.06 23.11
CA HIS A 753 25.06 32.42 24.02
C HIS A 753 24.87 30.90 24.14
N LEU A 754 23.65 30.39 24.01
CA LEU A 754 23.37 28.94 23.99
C LEU A 754 23.83 28.29 22.68
N ASP A 755 23.64 28.96 21.54
CA ASP A 755 24.06 28.46 20.24
C ASP A 755 25.59 28.35 20.18
N GLN A 756 26.32 29.34 20.72
CA GLN A 756 27.78 29.29 20.90
C GLN A 756 28.26 28.08 21.71
N LEU A 757 27.52 27.64 22.74
CA LEU A 757 27.83 26.43 23.50
C LEU A 757 27.62 25.14 22.70
N SER A 758 26.74 25.16 21.68
CA SER A 758 26.45 24.00 20.84
C SER A 758 27.43 23.80 19.69
N GLU A 759 28.02 24.90 19.17
CA GLU A 759 28.95 24.87 18.04
C GLU A 759 30.42 24.66 18.44
N GLN A 760 30.80 25.01 19.67
CA GLN A 760 32.19 24.90 20.14
C GLN A 760 32.55 23.50 20.65
N TYR A 761 33.20 22.71 19.79
CA TYR A 761 33.95 21.54 20.23
C TYR A 761 35.37 21.92 20.69
N GLY A 762 35.61 21.99 22.02
CA GLY A 762 36.93 21.62 22.56
C GLY A 762 37.64 22.55 23.55
N ASN A 763 36.97 23.50 24.21
CA ASN A 763 37.59 24.27 25.29
C ASN A 763 36.66 24.42 26.51
N PRO A 764 36.78 23.53 27.52
CA PRO A 764 35.93 23.55 28.71
C PRO A 764 35.91 24.88 29.50
N GLN A 765 36.97 25.69 29.41
CA GLN A 765 37.02 26.99 30.10
C GLN A 765 36.17 28.07 29.40
N GLU A 766 36.09 28.01 28.07
CA GLU A 766 35.27 28.93 27.27
C GLU A 766 33.80 28.49 27.31
N GLU A 767 33.54 27.18 27.24
CA GLU A 767 32.23 26.57 27.48
C GLU A 767 31.68 26.96 28.87
N GLN A 768 32.46 26.79 29.95
CA GLN A 768 32.03 27.17 31.30
C GLN A 768 31.76 28.69 31.43
N LYS A 769 32.56 29.53 30.78
CA LYS A 769 32.39 30.99 30.78
C LYS A 769 31.11 31.41 30.04
N ALA A 770 30.86 30.86 28.85
CA ALA A 770 29.66 31.16 28.08
C ALA A 770 28.40 30.67 28.80
N ALA A 771 28.44 29.50 29.43
CA ALA A 771 27.35 29.00 30.27
C ALA A 771 27.07 29.89 31.48
N TRP A 772 28.11 30.45 32.12
CA TRP A 772 27.92 31.42 33.22
C TRP A 772 27.27 32.72 32.74
N GLN A 773 27.68 33.23 31.58
CA GLN A 773 27.09 34.44 30.98
C GLN A 773 25.62 34.23 30.60
N ALA A 774 25.29 33.08 30.02
CA ALA A 774 23.91 32.67 29.74
C ALA A 774 23.08 32.55 31.04
N PHE A 775 23.63 31.91 32.08
CA PHE A 775 22.95 31.74 33.37
C PHE A 775 22.61 33.09 34.01
N GLU A 776 23.60 33.98 34.12
CA GLU A 776 23.40 35.32 34.66
C GLU A 776 22.35 36.13 33.88
N LEU A 777 22.26 35.96 32.56
CA LEU A 777 21.27 36.65 31.73
C LEU A 777 19.86 36.09 31.96
N ALA A 778 19.72 34.77 32.05
CA ALA A 778 18.45 34.11 32.35
C ALA A 778 17.89 34.53 33.72
N GLU A 779 18.72 34.56 34.77
CA GLU A 779 18.33 35.05 36.10
C GLU A 779 17.86 36.51 36.07
N LYS A 780 18.62 37.40 35.39
CA LYS A 780 18.26 38.83 35.25
C LYS A 780 16.92 39.04 34.51
N LEU A 781 16.53 38.11 33.63
CA LEU A 781 15.24 38.14 32.93
C LEU A 781 14.10 37.71 33.84
N LEU A 782 14.32 36.64 34.63
CA LEU A 782 13.38 36.12 35.63
C LEU A 782 13.06 37.17 36.71
N GLU A 783 14.08 37.78 37.34
CA GLU A 783 13.93 38.90 38.29
C GLU A 783 13.10 40.05 37.70
N GLY A 784 13.29 40.30 36.40
CA GLY A 784 12.66 41.39 35.67
C GLY A 784 11.16 41.22 35.42
N SER A 785 10.62 40.02 35.60
CA SER A 785 9.25 39.64 35.22
C SER A 785 8.18 39.94 36.28
N GLU A 786 8.57 40.35 37.48
CA GLU A 786 7.66 40.43 38.63
C GLU A 786 6.97 41.80 38.78
N ASP A 787 5.87 42.02 38.03
CA ASP A 787 4.80 42.92 38.49
C ASP A 787 3.73 42.09 39.21
N PRO A 788 3.69 42.08 40.57
CA PRO A 788 2.72 41.28 41.32
C PRO A 788 1.26 41.72 41.12
N ASN A 789 1.01 42.83 40.40
CA ASN A 789 -0.33 43.28 40.00
C ASN A 789 -0.66 42.95 38.53
N MET A 790 0.06 41.99 37.92
CA MET A 790 -0.17 41.55 36.54
C MET A 790 -0.60 40.08 36.52
N SER A 791 -1.85 39.84 36.11
CA SER A 791 -2.27 38.50 35.70
C SER A 791 -1.53 38.15 34.41
N LEU A 792 -0.66 37.14 34.49
CA LEU A 792 0.06 36.63 33.33
C LEU A 792 -0.93 35.97 32.36
N SER A 793 -0.81 36.29 31.08
CA SER A 793 -1.41 35.48 30.02
C SER A 793 -0.73 34.10 29.94
N THR A 794 -1.41 33.11 29.36
CA THR A 794 -0.89 31.74 29.19
C THR A 794 0.48 31.73 28.49
N SER A 795 0.69 32.60 27.50
CA SER A 795 1.98 32.75 26.80
C SER A 795 3.09 33.31 27.71
N GLU A 796 2.79 34.33 28.52
CA GLU A 796 3.77 34.94 29.43
C GLU A 796 4.14 33.98 30.57
N TRP A 797 3.17 33.22 31.07
CA TRP A 797 3.41 32.17 32.05
C TRP A 797 4.30 31.06 31.47
N LEU A 798 4.02 30.59 30.26
CA LEU A 798 4.79 29.54 29.59
C LEU A 798 6.22 29.99 29.27
N ARG A 799 6.38 31.20 28.71
CA ARG A 799 7.67 31.87 28.50
C ARG A 799 8.50 31.90 29.80
N ARG A 800 7.86 32.24 30.93
CA ARG A 800 8.50 32.20 32.25
C ARG A 800 8.91 30.78 32.68
N GLN A 801 8.12 29.74 32.43
CA GLN A 801 8.54 28.36 32.73
C GLN A 801 9.73 27.91 31.88
N LEU A 802 9.78 28.31 30.60
CA LEU A 802 10.92 28.01 29.71
C LEU A 802 12.18 28.76 30.13
N LEU A 803 12.08 30.02 30.57
CA LEU A 803 13.21 30.74 31.18
C LEU A 803 13.72 30.05 32.45
N ARG A 804 12.82 29.64 33.37
CA ARG A 804 13.21 28.87 34.58
C ARG A 804 13.90 27.56 34.19
N TYR A 805 13.43 26.89 33.15
CA TYR A 805 14.04 25.65 32.63
C TYR A 805 15.45 25.89 32.07
N LYS A 806 15.63 26.93 31.23
CA LYS A 806 16.96 27.32 30.71
C LYS A 806 17.92 27.70 31.84
N ALA A 807 17.46 28.49 32.82
CA ALA A 807 18.26 28.86 33.99
C ALA A 807 18.67 27.63 34.82
N ALA A 808 17.73 26.74 35.16
CA ALA A 808 18.02 25.53 35.95
C ALA A 808 18.95 24.54 35.21
N LYS A 809 18.80 24.38 33.89
CA LYS A 809 19.74 23.61 33.03
C LYS A 809 21.16 24.18 33.12
N LEU A 810 21.31 25.49 32.93
CA LEU A 810 22.61 26.16 33.01
C LEU A 810 23.20 26.08 34.41
N GLN A 811 22.37 26.18 35.45
CA GLN A 811 22.77 26.01 36.85
C GLN A 811 23.37 24.62 37.10
N LEU A 812 22.82 23.55 36.52
CA LEU A 812 23.41 22.19 36.59
C LEU A 812 24.80 22.11 35.93
N PHE A 813 25.09 22.95 34.94
CA PHE A 813 26.39 22.97 34.24
C PHE A 813 27.45 23.79 34.98
N VAL A 814 27.06 24.88 35.66
CA VAL A 814 28.01 25.84 36.25
C VAL A 814 28.11 25.84 37.78
N MET A 815 27.12 25.29 38.51
CA MET A 815 27.10 25.29 39.97
C MET A 815 27.50 23.93 40.56
N PRO A 816 28.26 23.89 41.67
CA PRO A 816 28.72 22.64 42.28
C PRO A 816 27.67 21.92 43.15
N ASP A 817 26.53 22.54 43.48
CA ASP A 817 25.40 21.89 44.16
C ASP A 817 24.15 21.90 43.26
N PRO A 818 23.73 20.74 42.70
CA PRO A 818 22.60 20.66 41.78
C PRO A 818 21.23 20.61 42.48
N ARG A 819 21.16 20.53 43.82
CA ARG A 819 19.90 20.26 44.55
C ARG A 819 18.81 21.29 44.31
N GLN A 820 19.17 22.57 44.26
CA GLN A 820 18.23 23.65 43.99
C GLN A 820 17.69 23.54 42.55
N SER A 821 18.57 23.32 41.57
CA SER A 821 18.23 23.13 40.16
C SER A 821 17.31 21.93 39.95
N ILE A 822 17.58 20.79 40.62
CA ILE A 822 16.73 19.58 40.55
C ILE A 822 15.34 19.86 41.12
N HIS A 823 15.24 20.54 42.26
CA HIS A 823 13.94 20.90 42.84
C HIS A 823 13.15 21.84 41.92
N GLU A 824 13.82 22.82 41.32
CA GLU A 824 13.23 23.76 40.38
C GLU A 824 12.71 23.03 39.12
N LEU A 825 13.52 22.13 38.55
CA LEU A 825 13.10 21.26 37.44
C LEU A 825 11.88 20.39 37.78
N GLN A 826 11.78 19.85 39.00
CA GLN A 826 10.60 19.10 39.44
C GLN A 826 9.33 19.96 39.50
N GLN A 827 9.43 21.21 39.95
CA GLN A 827 8.31 22.15 39.95
C GLN A 827 7.88 22.50 38.52
N ILE A 828 8.84 22.77 37.63
CA ILE A 828 8.58 23.08 36.23
C ILE A 828 7.91 21.89 35.54
N PHE A 829 8.43 20.67 35.71
CA PHE A 829 7.84 19.43 35.20
C PHE A 829 6.37 19.27 35.60
N SER A 830 6.10 19.43 36.91
CA SER A 830 4.74 19.33 37.46
C SER A 830 3.79 20.40 36.91
N SER A 831 4.33 21.58 36.62
CA SER A 831 3.59 22.71 36.06
C SER A 831 3.27 22.53 34.57
N LEU A 832 4.26 22.07 33.79
CA LEU A 832 4.12 21.85 32.36
C LEU A 832 3.20 20.67 32.02
N LEU A 833 3.12 19.65 32.88
CA LEU A 833 2.17 18.53 32.75
C LEU A 833 0.69 18.94 32.78
N LEU A 834 0.36 20.17 33.15
CA LEU A 834 -1.00 20.72 33.06
C LEU A 834 -1.36 21.16 31.63
N TYR A 835 -0.37 21.38 30.76
CA TYR A 835 -0.51 21.92 29.41
C TYR A 835 0.00 20.97 28.32
N TYR A 836 0.95 20.10 28.65
CA TYR A 836 1.57 19.14 27.75
C TYR A 836 1.34 17.70 28.25
N PRO A 837 0.99 16.75 27.36
CA PRO A 837 0.81 15.35 27.76
C PRO A 837 2.15 14.70 28.11
N LYS A 838 2.09 13.56 28.81
CA LYS A 838 3.26 12.89 29.42
C LYS A 838 4.32 12.41 28.42
N ASP A 839 3.91 12.19 27.18
CA ASP A 839 4.69 11.73 26.05
C ASP A 839 5.17 12.87 25.12
N HIS A 840 4.86 14.13 25.46
CA HIS A 840 5.35 15.30 24.74
C HIS A 840 6.88 15.46 24.93
N GLU A 841 7.59 15.85 23.87
CA GLU A 841 9.06 15.87 23.85
C GLU A 841 9.69 16.73 24.95
N LEU A 842 9.16 17.93 25.24
CA LEU A 842 9.63 18.76 26.37
C LEU A 842 9.49 18.03 27.71
N ILE A 843 8.40 17.28 27.91
CA ILE A 843 8.15 16.54 29.15
C ILE A 843 9.12 15.36 29.25
N LEU A 844 9.34 14.64 28.15
CA LEU A 844 10.32 13.56 28.07
C LEU A 844 11.76 14.06 28.28
N GLY A 845 12.16 15.15 27.62
CA GLY A 845 13.49 15.75 27.75
C GLY A 845 13.76 16.31 29.15
N LEU A 846 12.75 16.93 29.78
CA LEU A 846 12.82 17.38 31.17
C LEU A 846 12.87 16.17 32.13
N GLN A 847 12.09 15.11 31.88
CA GLN A 847 12.17 13.84 32.62
C GLN A 847 13.56 13.19 32.49
N THR A 848 14.15 13.16 31.30
CA THR A 848 15.53 12.67 31.07
C THR A 848 16.55 13.55 31.78
N THR A 849 16.38 14.87 31.75
CA THR A 849 17.24 15.82 32.49
C THR A 849 17.20 15.54 33.99
N LEU A 850 16.00 15.35 34.55
CA LEU A 850 15.80 15.00 35.96
C LEU A 850 16.37 13.62 36.31
N GLN A 851 16.20 12.61 35.46
CA GLN A 851 16.78 11.28 35.66
C GLN A 851 18.31 11.33 35.67
N ASN A 852 18.92 12.00 34.70
CA ASN A 852 20.38 12.17 34.64
C ASN A 852 20.92 12.92 35.85
N ALA A 853 20.27 14.04 36.24
CA ALA A 853 20.67 14.85 37.40
C ALA A 853 20.41 14.19 38.76
N MET A 854 19.60 13.11 38.82
CA MET A 854 19.44 12.27 40.02
C MET A 854 20.43 11.10 40.08
N ILE A 855 21.08 10.77 38.96
CA ILE A 855 22.10 9.70 38.87
C ILE A 855 23.50 10.25 39.14
N SER A 856 23.75 11.52 38.77
CA SER A 856 24.96 12.30 39.09
C SER A 856 24.99 12.77 40.54
#